data_AF-A0A4Q4XWX6-F1
#
_entry.id   AF-A0A4Q4XWX6-F1
#
_cell.length_a   1.000
_cell.length_b   1.000
_cell.length_c   1.000
_cell.angle_alpha   90.00
_cell.angle_beta   90.00
_cell.angle_gamma   90.00
#
_symmetry.space_group_name_H-M   'P 1'
#
loop_
_entity.id
_entity.type
_entity.pdbx_description
1 polymer ?
#
loop_
_entity_poly.entity_id
_entity_poly.type
_entity_poly.pdbx_seq_one_letter_code
_entity_poly.pdbx_strand_id
1 'polypeptide(L)'
;MESFKRQNALLVSLGFLFFAIGGSRGYNRDVDHEESTDWDLFGILRSKRHIVSIMTNHLDEIYSLLGIVKPEFLGPWEVSEAEAEWDIIRVAGFAKDGSKRSLKMCSHDCLQEAAQGQSTHRFNVLSAKIVRKTGLYHPIHGYSLIVFQPSTYMRSLSSGKKLVLLYDADFLHPEDQPRLVSPGVTLDLLFTSEALFEEGDVTHLLKQSLLRKWQRLSESKPHIKMFYRHHSFDSQSSQELTTFFSQVLGTLSEPKISKLSKGYASVTFIPSSQRVPPIGHPVSEAEFCVTQYDKPERFRRTSGNQSSPFSSNSEGCQGEVLVSGGWRSVFRKTAGGFLDEISALPNVLRYWPHRYIQKLVAVDKEAKQLFFALFPGKTLNERRLDYYRGSSFLNNVDPRHVFDWFINIELLWAEHVWDVYSTTIQQPSQGIGASQPIHRFYNDRLASDHRFHEFYTSEFFRDLGLSDASSFLNTGVNINGRTYPALSTYLARARQLLSRENGLLEEIPVAFGLGDGHGGNLMTTEAGAHGPLLFIDYEASGYHSPLLDIAKPIYLDGFFNILYADLLTGDLAGSTMVTHAVSPEAIRIDYQLSIDPLGKALAKAKLEYGMKPIMELLSRFSRKKVTEEVLAYALFSCALLTRNFRANPDGLFLNMAIGIKLADNMWQVFSELFDWGRVCRAVK
;
A
#
# COMPACT_ATOMS: atom_id res chain seq x y z
N MET A 1 -16.75 -34.38 -7.81
CA MET A 1 -15.49 -35.12 -8.07
C MET A 1 -15.62 -36.14 -9.20
N GLU A 2 -16.64 -37.00 -9.24
CA GLU A 2 -16.73 -38.03 -10.29
C GLU A 2 -16.74 -37.50 -11.73
N SER A 3 -17.33 -36.33 -11.96
CA SER A 3 -17.31 -35.67 -13.28
C SER A 3 -15.88 -35.37 -13.76
N PHE A 4 -14.94 -35.03 -12.85
CA PHE A 4 -13.55 -34.77 -13.22
C PHE A 4 -12.81 -36.05 -13.63
N LYS A 5 -13.07 -37.16 -12.92
CA LYS A 5 -12.44 -38.46 -13.22
C LYS A 5 -12.80 -38.98 -14.62
N ARG A 6 -13.93 -38.53 -15.19
CA ARG A 6 -14.33 -38.88 -16.56
C ARG A 6 -13.64 -38.04 -17.64
N GLN A 7 -12.92 -36.99 -17.26
CA GLN A 7 -12.26 -36.06 -18.18
C GLN A 7 -10.74 -36.31 -18.30
N ASN A 8 -10.24 -37.49 -17.89
CA ASN A 8 -8.81 -37.82 -17.99
C ASN A 8 -8.25 -37.66 -19.41
N ALA A 9 -9.01 -38.07 -20.44
CA ALA A 9 -8.58 -37.92 -21.83
C ALA A 9 -8.37 -36.44 -22.21
N LEU A 10 -9.23 -35.55 -21.73
CA LEU A 10 -9.10 -34.10 -21.93
C LEU A 10 -7.88 -33.55 -21.18
N LEU A 11 -7.69 -33.93 -19.91
CA LEU A 11 -6.53 -33.49 -19.13
C LEU A 11 -5.20 -33.91 -19.78
N VAL A 12 -5.12 -35.14 -20.29
CA VAL A 12 -3.96 -35.63 -21.06
C VAL A 12 -3.77 -34.83 -22.34
N SER A 13 -4.83 -34.55 -23.11
CA SER A 13 -4.71 -33.78 -24.36
C SER A 13 -4.30 -32.32 -24.13
N LEU A 14 -4.65 -31.76 -22.98
CA LEU A 14 -4.22 -30.42 -22.55
C LEU A 14 -2.79 -30.41 -21.95
N GLY A 15 -2.16 -31.58 -21.80
CA GLY A 15 -0.78 -31.72 -21.34
C GLY A 15 -0.60 -31.65 -19.82
N PHE A 16 -1.66 -31.89 -19.04
CA PHE A 16 -1.53 -32.05 -17.59
C PHE A 16 -0.80 -33.36 -17.27
N LEU A 17 0.11 -33.28 -16.30
CA LEU A 17 0.72 -34.42 -15.60
C LEU A 17 0.04 -34.65 -14.24
N PHE A 18 -0.50 -33.59 -13.67
CA PHE A 18 -1.18 -33.61 -12.38
C PHE A 18 -2.30 -32.57 -12.40
N PHE A 19 -3.46 -32.94 -11.87
CA PHE A 19 -4.58 -32.05 -11.67
C PHE A 19 -5.26 -32.38 -10.36
N ALA A 20 -5.35 -31.41 -9.47
CA ALA A 20 -5.78 -31.63 -8.10
C ALA A 20 -6.67 -30.53 -7.57
N ILE A 21 -7.45 -30.87 -6.56
CA ILE A 21 -8.31 -29.96 -5.82
C ILE A 21 -7.71 -29.73 -4.43
N GLY A 22 -7.62 -28.47 -4.02
CA GLY A 22 -7.22 -28.06 -2.68
C GLY A 22 -8.11 -26.93 -2.18
N GLY A 23 -7.56 -26.15 -1.25
CA GLY A 23 -8.28 -25.10 -0.54
C GLY A 23 -9.34 -25.65 0.41
N SER A 24 -10.31 -24.82 0.78
CA SER A 24 -11.33 -25.17 1.79
C SER A 24 -12.16 -26.41 1.45
N ARG A 25 -12.28 -26.76 0.16
CA ARG A 25 -12.97 -27.97 -0.29
C ARG A 25 -12.08 -29.21 -0.33
N GLY A 26 -10.77 -29.05 -0.44
CA GLY A 26 -9.84 -30.17 -0.32
C GLY A 26 -9.75 -30.72 1.09
N TYR A 27 -9.93 -29.87 2.12
CA TYR A 27 -9.65 -30.24 3.52
C TYR A 27 -10.88 -30.33 4.44
N ASN A 28 -12.07 -29.98 3.97
CA ASN A 28 -13.32 -30.13 4.71
C ASN A 28 -14.24 -31.12 3.99
N ARG A 29 -14.02 -32.42 4.20
CA ARG A 29 -14.89 -33.47 3.66
C ARG A 29 -16.23 -33.56 4.40
N ASP A 30 -16.26 -33.11 5.66
CA ASP A 30 -17.39 -33.26 6.58
C ASP A 30 -18.32 -32.04 6.68
N VAL A 31 -17.98 -30.90 6.06
CA VAL A 31 -18.82 -29.68 6.15
C VAL A 31 -19.95 -29.77 5.14
N ASP A 32 -21.18 -29.81 5.66
CA ASP A 32 -22.42 -29.72 4.87
C ASP A 32 -22.31 -28.56 3.87
N HIS A 33 -22.70 -28.86 2.62
CA HIS A 33 -22.24 -28.20 1.41
C HIS A 33 -22.54 -26.69 1.26
N GLU A 34 -23.22 -26.06 2.21
CA GLU A 34 -23.81 -24.72 2.06
C GLU A 34 -22.86 -23.57 2.39
N GLU A 35 -21.86 -23.73 3.28
CA GLU A 35 -21.10 -22.58 3.80
C GLU A 35 -19.71 -22.34 3.19
N SER A 36 -19.13 -23.29 2.43
CA SER A 36 -17.82 -23.10 1.79
C SER A 36 -17.89 -23.19 0.27
N THR A 37 -17.78 -22.05 -0.42
CA THR A 37 -18.03 -21.91 -1.86
C THR A 37 -16.78 -21.77 -2.72
N ASP A 38 -15.57 -21.71 -2.15
CA ASP A 38 -14.33 -21.55 -2.93
C ASP A 38 -13.69 -22.91 -3.26
N TRP A 39 -13.38 -23.15 -4.53
CA TRP A 39 -12.53 -24.27 -4.96
C TRP A 39 -11.24 -23.72 -5.57
N ASP A 40 -10.13 -24.17 -5.02
CA ASP A 40 -8.79 -23.82 -5.51
C ASP A 40 -8.15 -25.08 -6.05
N LEU A 41 -7.83 -25.09 -7.33
CA LEU A 41 -7.25 -26.21 -8.05
C LEU A 41 -5.79 -25.93 -8.42
N PHE A 42 -5.02 -26.99 -8.54
CA PHE A 42 -3.63 -26.94 -8.94
C PHE A 42 -3.37 -27.91 -10.10
N GLY A 43 -2.68 -27.43 -11.12
CA GLY A 43 -2.32 -28.22 -12.29
C GLY A 43 -0.83 -28.12 -12.60
N ILE A 44 -0.18 -29.27 -12.78
CA ILE A 44 1.19 -29.36 -13.29
C ILE A 44 1.10 -29.80 -14.75
N LEU A 45 1.71 -29.03 -15.63
CA LEU A 45 1.75 -29.31 -17.07
C LEU A 45 3.15 -29.73 -17.50
N ARG A 46 3.22 -30.49 -18.59
CA ARG A 46 4.49 -30.96 -19.15
C ARG A 46 5.48 -29.83 -19.43
N SER A 47 5.01 -28.70 -19.94
CA SER A 47 5.88 -27.55 -20.24
C SER A 47 5.10 -26.24 -20.27
N LYS A 48 5.82 -25.11 -20.25
CA LYS A 48 5.24 -23.76 -20.34
C LYS A 48 4.45 -23.55 -21.63
N ARG A 49 4.90 -24.15 -22.75
CA ARG A 49 4.18 -24.16 -24.03
C ARG A 49 2.76 -24.72 -23.94
N HIS A 50 2.52 -25.73 -23.09
CA HIS A 50 1.16 -26.26 -22.90
C HIS A 50 0.26 -25.26 -22.17
N ILE A 51 0.80 -24.53 -21.19
CA ILE A 51 0.07 -23.45 -20.53
C ILE A 51 -0.31 -22.38 -21.54
N VAL A 52 0.62 -21.95 -22.40
CA VAL A 52 0.33 -20.97 -23.48
C VAL A 52 -0.74 -21.49 -24.43
N SER A 53 -0.66 -22.76 -24.85
CA SER A 53 -1.68 -23.39 -25.70
C SER A 53 -3.06 -23.39 -25.04
N ILE A 54 -3.14 -23.65 -23.73
CA ILE A 54 -4.39 -23.57 -22.99
C ILE A 54 -4.93 -22.15 -23.01
N MET A 55 -4.10 -21.16 -22.65
CA MET A 55 -4.53 -19.77 -22.55
C MET A 55 -4.96 -19.17 -23.89
N THR A 56 -4.42 -19.67 -25.00
CA THR A 56 -4.72 -19.18 -26.36
C THR A 56 -5.85 -19.94 -27.05
N ASN A 57 -5.88 -21.28 -26.92
CA ASN A 57 -6.75 -22.14 -27.74
C ASN A 57 -7.79 -22.94 -26.94
N HIS A 58 -7.58 -23.18 -25.65
CA HIS A 58 -8.41 -24.09 -24.86
C HIS A 58 -8.96 -23.47 -23.56
N LEU A 59 -9.00 -22.14 -23.46
CA LEU A 59 -9.43 -21.47 -22.23
C LEU A 59 -10.90 -21.78 -21.91
N ASP A 60 -11.75 -21.90 -22.93
CA ASP A 60 -13.16 -22.27 -22.76
C ASP A 60 -13.33 -23.71 -22.26
N GLU A 61 -12.45 -24.63 -22.69
CA GLU A 61 -12.44 -26.00 -22.18
C GLU A 61 -12.07 -26.02 -20.70
N ILE A 62 -11.11 -25.19 -20.27
CA ILE A 62 -10.78 -25.01 -18.85
C ILE A 62 -11.95 -24.41 -18.07
N TYR A 63 -12.62 -23.38 -18.59
CA TYR A 63 -13.80 -22.83 -17.92
C TYR A 63 -14.92 -23.86 -17.79
N SER A 64 -15.16 -24.66 -18.83
CA SER A 64 -16.12 -25.77 -18.81
C SER A 64 -15.74 -26.84 -17.78
N LEU A 65 -14.48 -27.29 -17.78
CA LEU A 65 -13.91 -28.24 -16.81
C LEU A 65 -14.11 -27.75 -15.37
N LEU A 66 -13.89 -26.47 -15.11
CA LEU A 66 -14.04 -25.85 -13.78
C LEU A 66 -15.49 -25.49 -13.43
N GLY A 67 -16.43 -25.59 -14.38
CA GLY A 67 -17.81 -25.14 -14.22
C GLY A 67 -17.94 -23.62 -14.10
N ILE A 68 -16.96 -22.85 -14.57
CA ILE A 68 -16.97 -21.38 -14.56
C ILE A 68 -17.92 -20.89 -15.65
N VAL A 69 -18.94 -20.15 -15.23
CA VAL A 69 -19.89 -19.46 -16.14
C VAL A 69 -19.63 -17.97 -16.23
N LYS A 70 -18.92 -17.41 -15.25
CA LYS A 70 -18.55 -16.00 -15.21
C LYS A 70 -17.05 -15.86 -14.91
N PRO A 71 -16.20 -15.80 -15.92
CA PRO A 71 -14.76 -15.58 -15.74
C PRO A 71 -14.46 -14.26 -15.02
N GLU A 72 -13.44 -14.25 -14.13
CA GLU A 72 -12.93 -13.00 -13.54
C GLU A 72 -12.32 -12.09 -14.63
N PHE A 73 -11.77 -12.70 -15.68
CA PHE A 73 -11.16 -12.02 -16.83
C PHE A 73 -11.88 -12.41 -18.12
N LEU A 74 -12.32 -11.41 -18.89
CA LEU A 74 -13.00 -11.61 -20.16
C LEU A 74 -12.05 -11.20 -21.27
N GLY A 75 -11.68 -12.13 -22.15
CA GLY A 75 -10.83 -11.86 -23.31
C GLY A 75 -9.70 -12.87 -23.49
N PRO A 76 -9.12 -12.93 -24.71
CA PRO A 76 -7.93 -13.73 -24.95
C PRO A 76 -6.79 -13.19 -24.10
N TRP A 77 -6.05 -14.11 -23.50
CA TRP A 77 -4.81 -13.77 -22.82
C TRP A 77 -3.72 -13.70 -23.92
N GLU A 78 -3.20 -12.50 -24.20
CA GLU A 78 -2.06 -12.31 -25.10
C GLU A 78 -0.76 -12.76 -24.41
N VAL A 79 -0.64 -14.06 -24.16
CA VAL A 79 0.52 -14.62 -23.46
C VAL A 79 1.45 -15.24 -24.49
N SER A 80 2.64 -14.67 -24.66
CA SER A 80 3.70 -15.28 -25.46
C SER A 80 4.70 -16.03 -24.57
N GLU A 81 5.35 -17.06 -25.11
CA GLU A 81 6.39 -17.81 -24.38
C GLU A 81 7.70 -17.01 -24.27
N ALA A 82 8.01 -16.19 -25.27
CA ALA A 82 9.26 -15.45 -25.40
C ALA A 82 9.34 -14.18 -24.53
N GLU A 83 8.21 -13.63 -24.10
CA GLU A 83 8.13 -12.36 -23.34
C GLU A 83 7.78 -12.59 -21.85
N ALA A 84 7.69 -13.84 -21.42
CA ALA A 84 7.00 -14.23 -20.20
C ALA A 84 7.91 -14.32 -18.97
N GLU A 85 7.96 -13.23 -18.19
CA GLU A 85 8.49 -13.21 -16.82
C GLU A 85 7.68 -14.07 -15.83
N TRP A 86 6.59 -14.73 -16.24
CA TRP A 86 5.74 -15.54 -15.35
C TRP A 86 6.16 -17.02 -15.27
N ASP A 87 5.91 -17.60 -14.10
CA ASP A 87 6.13 -19.02 -13.79
C ASP A 87 4.80 -19.78 -13.68
N ILE A 88 3.75 -19.08 -13.24
CA ILE A 88 2.44 -19.65 -12.93
C ILE A 88 1.36 -18.77 -13.52
N ILE A 89 0.34 -19.37 -14.12
CA ILE A 89 -0.89 -18.66 -14.53
C ILE A 89 -2.05 -19.07 -13.64
N ARG A 90 -2.78 -18.08 -13.12
CA ARG A 90 -4.03 -18.29 -12.40
C ARG A 90 -5.23 -17.88 -13.24
N VAL A 91 -6.08 -18.85 -13.56
CA VAL A 91 -7.42 -18.62 -14.11
C VAL A 91 -8.46 -18.76 -13.01
N ALA A 92 -9.53 -17.97 -13.09
CA ALA A 92 -10.58 -17.98 -12.09
C ALA A 92 -11.90 -17.40 -12.60
N GLY A 93 -12.98 -17.77 -11.92
CA GLY A 93 -14.32 -17.27 -12.18
C GLY A 93 -15.32 -17.77 -11.15
N PHE A 94 -16.58 -17.55 -11.46
CA PHE A 94 -17.71 -17.99 -10.64
C PHE A 94 -18.51 -19.06 -11.38
N ALA A 95 -18.90 -20.10 -10.65
CA ALA A 95 -19.80 -21.15 -11.12
C ALA A 95 -21.28 -20.74 -10.97
N LYS A 96 -22.20 -21.57 -11.49
CA LYS A 96 -23.65 -21.28 -11.48
C LYS A 96 -24.24 -21.19 -10.07
N ASP A 97 -23.69 -21.93 -9.14
CA ASP A 97 -24.02 -21.92 -7.70
C ASP A 97 -23.41 -20.71 -6.96
N GLY A 98 -22.86 -19.72 -7.68
CA GLY A 98 -22.26 -18.50 -7.13
C GLY A 98 -20.87 -18.71 -6.53
N SER A 99 -20.39 -19.94 -6.54
CA SER A 99 -19.20 -20.36 -5.84
C SER A 99 -17.94 -20.06 -6.67
N LYS A 100 -16.83 -19.69 -6.00
CA LYS A 100 -15.61 -19.29 -6.71
C LYS A 100 -14.81 -20.51 -7.13
N ARG A 101 -14.25 -20.47 -8.33
CA ARG A 101 -13.38 -21.52 -8.87
C ARG A 101 -12.09 -20.89 -9.34
N SER A 102 -10.95 -21.44 -8.95
CA SER A 102 -9.66 -21.00 -9.46
C SER A 102 -8.72 -22.16 -9.75
N LEU A 103 -7.89 -22.04 -10.76
CA LEU A 103 -6.87 -23.02 -11.13
C LEU A 103 -5.53 -22.29 -11.30
N LYS A 104 -4.51 -22.74 -10.58
CA LYS A 104 -3.12 -22.36 -10.79
C LYS A 104 -2.44 -23.42 -11.66
N MET A 105 -1.86 -22.99 -12.77
CA MET A 105 -1.13 -23.84 -13.72
C MET A 105 0.35 -23.50 -13.68
N CYS A 106 1.20 -24.52 -13.49
CA CYS A 106 2.65 -24.40 -13.48
C CYS A 106 3.28 -25.51 -14.35
N SER A 107 4.44 -25.25 -14.94
CA SER A 107 5.17 -26.28 -15.67
C SER A 107 5.92 -27.19 -14.69
N HIS A 108 6.10 -28.45 -15.09
CA HIS A 108 6.92 -29.41 -14.36
C HIS A 108 8.35 -28.89 -14.14
N ASP A 109 8.97 -28.35 -15.18
CA ASP A 109 10.35 -27.85 -15.13
C ASP A 109 10.53 -26.72 -14.10
N CYS A 110 9.56 -25.80 -14.01
CA CYS A 110 9.59 -24.71 -13.03
C CYS A 110 9.56 -25.25 -11.59
N LEU A 111 8.67 -26.19 -11.28
CA LEU A 111 8.61 -26.80 -9.95
C LEU A 111 9.83 -27.66 -9.66
N GLN A 112 10.38 -28.34 -10.66
CA GLN A 112 11.60 -29.13 -10.52
C GLN A 112 12.80 -28.24 -10.22
N GLU A 113 12.96 -27.12 -10.92
CA GLU A 113 13.99 -26.11 -10.65
C GLU A 113 13.86 -25.57 -9.21
N ALA A 114 12.63 -25.19 -8.82
CA ALA A 114 12.35 -24.77 -7.45
C ALA A 114 12.73 -25.86 -6.44
N ALA A 115 12.38 -27.12 -6.67
CA ALA A 115 12.70 -28.22 -5.75
C ALA A 115 14.20 -28.50 -5.62
N GLN A 116 14.96 -28.35 -6.70
CA GLN A 116 16.40 -28.61 -6.74
C GLN A 116 17.23 -27.47 -6.17
N GLY A 117 16.72 -26.23 -6.21
CA GLY A 117 17.38 -25.04 -5.69
C GLY A 117 17.77 -25.12 -4.21
N GLN A 118 18.87 -24.46 -3.85
CA GLN A 118 19.37 -24.38 -2.47
C GLN A 118 18.78 -23.21 -1.66
N SER A 119 18.28 -22.17 -2.34
CA SER A 119 17.63 -20.99 -1.74
C SER A 119 16.13 -21.01 -1.99
N THR A 120 15.37 -20.13 -1.34
CA THR A 120 13.98 -19.87 -1.73
C THR A 120 13.90 -19.51 -3.21
N HIS A 121 12.89 -20.04 -3.89
CA HIS A 121 12.57 -19.75 -5.27
C HIS A 121 11.33 -18.86 -5.31
N ARG A 122 11.36 -17.81 -6.13
CA ARG A 122 10.24 -16.88 -6.27
C ARG A 122 9.45 -17.23 -7.51
N PHE A 123 8.14 -17.33 -7.36
CA PHE A 123 7.24 -17.54 -8.48
C PHE A 123 6.57 -16.23 -8.88
N ASN A 124 6.66 -15.89 -10.16
CA ASN A 124 5.89 -14.84 -10.78
C ASN A 124 4.53 -15.41 -11.23
N VAL A 125 3.49 -15.13 -10.45
CA VAL A 125 2.13 -15.63 -10.70
C VAL A 125 1.33 -14.61 -11.47
N LEU A 126 1.08 -14.86 -12.75
CA LEU A 126 0.21 -14.03 -13.57
C LEU A 126 -1.26 -14.24 -13.21
N SER A 127 -1.95 -13.19 -12.79
CA SER A 127 -3.35 -13.25 -12.39
C SER A 127 -4.14 -11.98 -12.69
N ALA A 128 -5.45 -12.13 -12.83
CA ALA A 128 -6.40 -11.01 -12.79
C ALA A 128 -6.75 -10.57 -11.36
N LYS A 129 -6.50 -11.40 -10.35
CA LYS A 129 -6.73 -11.06 -8.94
C LYS A 129 -5.51 -10.31 -8.43
N ILE A 130 -5.74 -9.11 -7.90
CA ILE A 130 -4.72 -8.35 -7.19
C ILE A 130 -4.63 -8.88 -5.76
N VAL A 131 -3.51 -9.51 -5.43
CA VAL A 131 -3.16 -9.88 -4.05
C VAL A 131 -1.98 -9.01 -3.65
N ARG A 132 -2.07 -8.39 -2.47
CA ARG A 132 -1.05 -7.47 -1.96
C ARG A 132 -0.40 -7.92 -0.65
N LYS A 133 -0.90 -9.02 -0.11
CA LYS A 133 -0.43 -9.58 1.14
C LYS A 133 -0.89 -11.02 1.33
N THR A 134 -0.16 -11.73 2.17
CA THR A 134 -0.46 -13.08 2.62
C THR A 134 -0.19 -13.18 4.12
N GLY A 135 -1.20 -13.60 4.88
CA GLY A 135 -1.03 -13.93 6.29
C GLY A 135 -0.38 -15.31 6.45
N LEU A 136 0.59 -15.40 7.33
CA LEU A 136 1.28 -16.63 7.72
C LEU A 136 1.10 -16.90 9.20
N TYR A 137 1.18 -18.17 9.58
CA TYR A 137 1.23 -18.56 10.97
C TYR A 137 2.40 -19.50 11.19
N HIS A 138 3.24 -19.21 12.17
CA HIS A 138 4.31 -20.09 12.59
C HIS A 138 4.13 -20.45 14.07
N PRO A 139 4.19 -21.73 14.48
CA PRO A 139 3.95 -22.13 15.88
C PRO A 139 4.83 -21.43 16.93
N ILE A 140 6.05 -21.04 16.54
CA ILE A 140 7.01 -20.35 17.42
C ILE A 140 6.77 -18.84 17.47
N HIS A 141 6.42 -18.23 16.34
CA HIS A 141 6.43 -16.77 16.17
C HIS A 141 5.01 -16.16 16.18
N GLY A 142 3.98 -16.96 16.01
CA GLY A 142 2.61 -16.50 15.86
C GLY A 142 2.31 -16.06 14.43
N TYR A 143 1.40 -15.09 14.29
CA TYR A 143 0.98 -14.60 12.99
C TYR A 143 1.98 -13.60 12.41
N SER A 144 2.27 -13.73 11.12
CA SER A 144 3.09 -12.79 10.37
C SER A 144 2.32 -12.33 9.13
N LEU A 145 2.58 -11.11 8.68
CA LEU A 145 2.02 -10.59 7.44
C LEU A 145 3.14 -10.36 6.44
N ILE A 146 3.05 -11.02 5.28
CA ILE A 146 3.92 -10.70 4.15
C ILE A 146 3.17 -9.78 3.23
N VAL A 147 3.75 -8.64 2.94
CA VAL A 147 3.21 -7.58 2.12
C VAL A 147 4.04 -7.50 0.85
N PHE A 148 3.38 -7.32 -0.30
CA PHE A 148 4.02 -7.18 -1.59
C PHE A 148 3.19 -6.29 -2.51
N GLN A 149 3.88 -5.56 -3.38
CA GLN A 149 3.23 -4.77 -4.42
C GLN A 149 3.31 -5.54 -5.74
N PRO A 150 2.17 -6.02 -6.29
CA PRO A 150 2.16 -6.64 -7.62
C PRO A 150 2.69 -5.70 -8.70
N SER A 151 3.42 -6.26 -9.66
CA SER A 151 3.83 -5.55 -10.88
C SER A 151 2.70 -5.62 -11.91
N THR A 152 2.27 -4.47 -12.43
CA THR A 152 1.31 -4.43 -13.54
C THR A 152 2.01 -4.90 -14.81
N TYR A 153 1.52 -5.99 -15.42
CA TYR A 153 2.20 -6.65 -16.52
C TYR A 153 1.59 -6.31 -17.87
N MET A 154 0.26 -6.41 -18.01
CA MET A 154 -0.42 -6.23 -19.29
C MET A 154 -1.81 -5.64 -19.13
N ARG A 155 -2.19 -4.76 -20.06
CA ARG A 155 -3.59 -4.32 -20.24
C ARG A 155 -4.15 -5.08 -21.44
N SER A 156 -5.22 -5.84 -21.23
CA SER A 156 -5.98 -6.37 -22.36
C SER A 156 -6.63 -5.21 -23.11
N LEU A 157 -6.28 -5.04 -24.39
CA LEU A 157 -6.78 -3.97 -25.23
C LEU A 157 -8.30 -4.02 -25.39
N SER A 158 -8.88 -5.22 -25.45
CA SER A 158 -10.32 -5.42 -25.67
C SER A 158 -11.19 -5.28 -24.42
N SER A 159 -10.67 -5.62 -23.23
CA SER A 159 -11.47 -5.60 -22.00
C SER A 159 -11.12 -4.47 -21.02
N GLY A 160 -9.99 -3.78 -21.25
CA GLY A 160 -9.46 -2.80 -20.31
C GLY A 160 -9.01 -3.36 -18.97
N LYS A 161 -9.13 -4.69 -18.73
CA LYS A 161 -8.70 -5.34 -17.50
C LYS A 161 -7.18 -5.48 -17.47
N LYS A 162 -6.58 -5.21 -16.29
CA LYS A 162 -5.15 -5.36 -16.01
C LYS A 162 -4.87 -6.79 -15.54
N LEU A 163 -3.87 -7.43 -16.12
CA LEU A 163 -3.22 -8.59 -15.53
C LEU A 163 -2.03 -8.11 -14.70
N VAL A 164 -1.83 -8.75 -13.56
CA VAL A 164 -0.75 -8.45 -12.62
C VAL A 164 0.13 -9.67 -12.43
N LEU A 165 1.44 -9.45 -12.31
CA LEU A 165 2.36 -10.41 -11.76
C LEU A 165 2.36 -10.28 -10.25
N LEU A 166 1.83 -11.31 -9.60
CA LEU A 166 1.91 -11.47 -8.15
C LEU A 166 3.23 -12.15 -7.83
N TYR A 167 3.90 -11.68 -6.80
CA TYR A 167 5.06 -12.37 -6.25
C TYR A 167 4.58 -13.41 -5.24
N ASP A 168 4.87 -14.67 -5.51
CA ASP A 168 4.78 -15.77 -4.56
C ASP A 168 6.17 -16.38 -4.38
N ALA A 169 6.33 -17.30 -3.44
CA ALA A 169 7.55 -18.06 -3.29
C ALA A 169 7.22 -19.53 -3.04
N ASP A 170 8.20 -20.40 -3.19
CA ASP A 170 8.08 -21.74 -2.65
C ASP A 170 7.92 -21.70 -1.13
N PHE A 171 8.76 -20.89 -0.50
CA PHE A 171 8.94 -20.81 0.93
C PHE A 171 9.08 -19.34 1.32
N LEU A 172 8.28 -18.95 2.29
CA LEU A 172 8.17 -17.61 2.82
C LEU A 172 8.76 -17.56 4.23
N HIS A 173 9.50 -16.51 4.54
CA HIS A 173 10.06 -16.27 5.87
C HIS A 173 10.04 -14.77 6.19
N PRO A 174 9.94 -14.39 7.48
CA PRO A 174 10.20 -13.02 7.88
C PRO A 174 11.65 -12.60 7.55
N GLU A 175 11.87 -11.32 7.28
CA GLU A 175 13.21 -10.77 6.99
C GLU A 175 14.17 -10.92 8.18
N ASP A 176 13.67 -10.72 9.39
CA ASP A 176 14.42 -10.80 10.65
C ASP A 176 14.64 -12.26 11.09
N GLN A 177 13.89 -13.20 10.53
CA GLN A 177 13.87 -14.60 10.95
C GLN A 177 13.84 -15.55 9.73
N PRO A 178 14.92 -15.58 8.93
CA PRO A 178 14.95 -16.31 7.65
C PRO A 178 14.80 -17.82 7.77
N ARG A 179 14.99 -18.37 8.97
CA ARG A 179 14.89 -19.81 9.26
C ARG A 179 13.49 -20.23 9.73
N LEU A 180 12.56 -19.28 9.89
CA LEU A 180 11.15 -19.55 10.18
C LEU A 180 10.34 -19.60 8.90
N VAL A 181 10.44 -20.73 8.22
CA VAL A 181 9.91 -20.91 6.88
C VAL A 181 8.50 -21.48 6.92
N SER A 182 7.58 -20.84 6.18
CA SER A 182 6.24 -21.35 5.86
C SER A 182 6.13 -21.58 4.35
N PRO A 183 5.27 -22.48 3.87
CA PRO A 183 5.05 -22.63 2.43
C PRO A 183 4.41 -21.35 1.88
N GLY A 184 4.81 -20.93 0.68
CA GLY A 184 4.07 -19.91 -0.07
C GLY A 184 2.73 -20.44 -0.58
N VAL A 185 1.88 -19.57 -1.09
CA VAL A 185 0.46 -19.92 -1.38
C VAL A 185 0.36 -21.02 -2.45
N THR A 186 1.32 -21.06 -3.36
CA THR A 186 1.41 -22.08 -4.41
C THR A 186 1.81 -23.44 -3.84
N LEU A 187 2.84 -23.51 -3.01
CA LEU A 187 3.24 -24.80 -2.42
C LEU A 187 2.29 -25.27 -1.35
N ASP A 188 1.69 -24.34 -0.60
CA ASP A 188 0.59 -24.63 0.31
C ASP A 188 -0.48 -25.44 -0.42
N LEU A 189 -0.98 -24.92 -1.54
CA LEU A 189 -1.98 -25.61 -2.36
C LEU A 189 -1.46 -26.93 -2.93
N LEU A 190 -0.22 -26.98 -3.43
CA LEU A 190 0.35 -28.22 -3.96
C LEU A 190 0.38 -29.33 -2.88
N PHE A 191 0.97 -29.05 -1.72
CA PHE A 191 1.15 -30.05 -0.66
C PHE A 191 -0.17 -30.63 -0.17
N THR A 192 -1.15 -29.74 -0.01
CA THR A 192 -2.43 -30.04 0.64
C THR A 192 -3.49 -30.54 -0.34
N SER A 193 -3.32 -30.34 -1.65
CA SER A 193 -4.27 -30.80 -2.67
C SER A 193 -4.37 -32.32 -2.81
N GLU A 194 -5.58 -32.79 -3.12
CA GLU A 194 -5.94 -34.16 -3.46
C GLU A 194 -5.97 -34.36 -4.99
N ALA A 195 -5.26 -35.39 -5.46
CA ALA A 195 -5.16 -35.69 -6.89
C ALA A 195 -6.52 -36.12 -7.47
N LEU A 196 -6.96 -35.43 -8.53
CA LEU A 196 -8.07 -35.87 -9.38
C LEU A 196 -7.57 -36.64 -10.60
N PHE A 197 -6.37 -36.32 -11.05
CA PHE A 197 -5.64 -36.96 -12.14
C PHE A 197 -4.14 -36.86 -11.86
N GLU A 198 -3.41 -37.94 -12.09
CA GLU A 198 -1.94 -37.97 -12.03
C GLU A 198 -1.41 -38.96 -13.06
N GLU A 199 -0.40 -38.55 -13.81
CA GLU A 199 0.35 -39.39 -14.73
C GLU A 199 1.67 -39.84 -14.10
N GLY A 200 1.73 -41.09 -13.66
CA GLY A 200 2.89 -41.65 -12.95
C GLY A 200 3.01 -41.12 -11.50
N ASP A 201 4.23 -41.11 -10.96
CA ASP A 201 4.54 -40.67 -9.59
C ASP A 201 5.20 -39.28 -9.53
N VAL A 202 4.97 -38.46 -10.57
CA VAL A 202 5.67 -37.18 -10.77
C VAL A 202 5.47 -36.25 -9.56
N THR A 203 4.25 -36.14 -9.05
CA THR A 203 3.92 -35.19 -7.98
C THR A 203 4.46 -35.67 -6.65
N HIS A 204 4.39 -36.97 -6.39
CA HIS A 204 4.94 -37.56 -5.17
C HIS A 204 6.44 -37.24 -5.03
N LEU A 205 7.23 -37.49 -6.07
CA LEU A 205 8.68 -37.20 -6.08
C LEU A 205 8.98 -35.70 -5.93
N LEU A 206 8.18 -34.83 -6.56
CA LEU A 206 8.30 -33.38 -6.41
C LEU A 206 7.99 -32.92 -4.98
N LYS A 207 6.87 -33.37 -4.38
CA LYS A 207 6.52 -33.05 -3.00
C LYS A 207 7.61 -33.50 -2.02
N GLN A 208 8.18 -34.70 -2.21
CA GLN A 208 9.31 -35.16 -1.40
C GLN A 208 10.52 -34.23 -1.50
N SER A 209 10.89 -33.83 -2.72
CA SER A 209 12.05 -32.96 -2.96
C SER A 209 11.85 -31.58 -2.35
N LEU A 210 10.65 -31.01 -2.48
CA LEU A 210 10.28 -29.73 -1.87
C LEU A 210 10.26 -29.80 -0.33
N LEU A 211 9.78 -30.89 0.28
CA LEU A 211 9.84 -31.07 1.73
C LEU A 211 11.28 -31.17 2.24
N ARG A 212 12.15 -31.89 1.53
CA ARG A 212 13.59 -31.92 1.86
C ARG A 212 14.22 -30.54 1.73
N LYS A 213 13.83 -29.75 0.71
CA LYS A 213 14.23 -28.35 0.59
C LYS A 213 13.76 -27.53 1.79
N TRP A 214 12.50 -27.64 2.19
CA TRP A 214 11.97 -26.96 3.38
C TRP A 214 12.81 -27.30 4.62
N GLN A 215 13.09 -28.59 4.86
CA GLN A 215 13.91 -29.03 5.99
C GLN A 215 15.32 -28.43 5.98
N ARG A 216 15.90 -28.19 4.79
CA ARG A 216 17.22 -27.52 4.67
C ARG A 216 17.15 -26.02 4.96
N LEU A 217 16.05 -25.37 4.58
CA LEU A 217 15.86 -23.92 4.76
C LEU A 217 15.40 -23.55 6.18
N SER A 218 14.66 -24.44 6.83
CA SER A 218 14.04 -24.21 8.13
C SER A 218 14.86 -24.82 9.27
N GLU A 219 14.95 -24.11 10.39
CA GLU A 219 15.41 -24.69 11.67
C GLU A 219 14.37 -25.59 12.32
N SER A 220 13.12 -25.46 11.89
CA SER A 220 11.98 -26.18 12.45
C SER A 220 11.47 -27.22 11.47
N LYS A 221 11.03 -28.34 12.01
CA LYS A 221 10.34 -29.36 11.21
C LYS A 221 9.01 -28.81 10.69
N PRO A 222 8.59 -29.17 9.46
CA PRO A 222 7.28 -28.79 8.94
C PRO A 222 6.16 -29.20 9.89
N HIS A 223 5.19 -28.31 10.07
CA HIS A 223 4.04 -28.54 10.93
C HIS A 223 2.77 -28.13 10.21
N ILE A 224 1.69 -28.90 10.34
CA ILE A 224 0.42 -28.64 9.63
C ILE A 224 -0.13 -27.23 9.90
N LYS A 225 0.09 -26.69 11.10
CA LYS A 225 -0.31 -25.32 11.47
C LYS A 225 0.37 -24.23 10.61
N MET A 226 1.48 -24.53 9.94
CA MET A 226 2.17 -23.57 9.06
C MET A 226 1.45 -23.33 7.74
N PHE A 227 0.46 -24.17 7.39
CA PHE A 227 -0.30 -24.05 6.16
C PHE A 227 -1.39 -22.98 6.26
N TYR A 228 -1.59 -22.29 5.14
CA TYR A 228 -2.63 -21.30 4.92
C TYR A 228 -3.99 -21.99 5.01
N ARG A 229 -4.76 -21.68 6.07
CA ARG A 229 -6.04 -22.33 6.43
C ARG A 229 -5.96 -23.70 7.10
N HIS A 230 -4.88 -24.00 7.83
CA HIS A 230 -4.82 -25.22 8.66
C HIS A 230 -6.00 -25.40 9.63
N HIS A 231 -6.64 -24.32 10.07
CA HIS A 231 -7.83 -24.36 10.94
C HIS A 231 -9.07 -24.92 10.24
N SER A 232 -9.05 -25.00 8.90
CA SER A 232 -10.08 -25.62 8.07
C SER A 232 -9.74 -27.06 7.71
N PHE A 233 -8.68 -27.66 8.26
CA PHE A 233 -8.35 -29.05 8.00
C PHE A 233 -9.20 -29.94 8.91
N ASP A 234 -9.92 -30.88 8.32
CA ASP A 234 -10.52 -31.97 9.08
C ASP A 234 -9.43 -32.90 9.66
N SER A 235 -9.87 -33.79 10.55
CA SER A 235 -8.96 -34.71 11.26
C SER A 235 -8.23 -35.65 10.30
N GLN A 236 -8.92 -36.08 9.23
CA GLN A 236 -8.36 -36.98 8.22
C GLN A 236 -7.27 -36.29 7.40
N SER A 237 -7.53 -35.11 6.85
CA SER A 237 -6.56 -34.33 6.06
C SER A 237 -5.33 -33.99 6.88
N SER A 238 -5.53 -33.65 8.15
CA SER A 238 -4.43 -33.41 9.11
C SER A 238 -3.57 -34.66 9.32
N GLN A 239 -4.20 -35.83 9.46
CA GLN A 239 -3.51 -37.10 9.64
C GLN A 239 -2.77 -37.54 8.38
N GLU A 240 -3.38 -37.39 7.20
CA GLU A 240 -2.78 -37.73 5.90
C GLU A 240 -1.52 -36.90 5.66
N LEU A 241 -1.59 -35.57 5.86
CA LEU A 241 -0.43 -34.69 5.72
C LEU A 241 0.67 -34.99 6.74
N THR A 242 0.30 -35.24 7.99
CA THR A 242 1.27 -35.58 9.06
C THR A 242 1.96 -36.90 8.76
N THR A 243 1.22 -37.89 8.25
CA THR A 243 1.76 -39.19 7.83
C THR A 243 2.72 -39.01 6.66
N PHE A 244 2.33 -38.24 5.64
CA PHE A 244 3.18 -37.94 4.51
C PHE A 244 4.49 -37.26 4.93
N PHE A 245 4.43 -36.23 5.79
CA PHE A 245 5.64 -35.57 6.28
C PHE A 245 6.53 -36.51 7.09
N SER A 246 5.93 -37.37 7.92
CA SER A 246 6.67 -38.35 8.72
C SER A 246 7.36 -39.42 7.88
N GLN A 247 6.74 -39.84 6.78
CA GLN A 247 7.36 -40.77 5.81
C GLN A 247 8.56 -40.14 5.10
N VAL A 248 8.50 -38.85 4.79
CA VAL A 248 9.56 -38.16 4.03
C VAL A 248 10.70 -37.68 4.93
N LEU A 249 10.38 -37.18 6.14
CA LEU A 249 11.33 -36.47 7.01
C LEU A 249 11.63 -37.21 8.34
N GLY A 250 10.97 -38.34 8.59
CA GLY A 250 11.02 -39.06 9.87
C GLY A 250 10.12 -38.45 10.94
N THR A 251 10.18 -38.99 12.16
CA THR A 251 9.31 -38.60 13.28
C THR A 251 9.39 -37.09 13.57
N LEU A 252 8.24 -36.42 13.59
CA LEU A 252 8.13 -34.99 13.85
C LEU A 252 7.95 -34.76 15.36
N SER A 253 8.76 -33.89 15.95
CA SER A 253 8.58 -33.42 17.34
C SER A 253 7.73 -32.16 17.32
N GLU A 254 6.70 -32.08 18.16
CA GLU A 254 5.87 -30.88 18.24
C GLU A 254 6.66 -29.66 18.77
N PRO A 255 6.57 -28.50 18.11
CA PRO A 255 7.18 -27.27 18.61
C PRO A 255 6.45 -26.79 19.86
N LYS A 256 7.19 -26.29 20.85
CA LYS A 256 6.59 -25.59 22.00
C LYS A 256 5.92 -24.31 21.51
N ILE A 257 4.60 -24.27 21.59
CA ILE A 257 3.78 -23.16 21.10
C ILE A 257 3.91 -21.98 22.07
N SER A 258 4.29 -20.82 21.56
CA SER A 258 4.32 -19.57 22.34
C SER A 258 2.90 -18.99 22.49
N LYS A 259 2.66 -18.17 23.51
CA LYS A 259 1.37 -17.48 23.67
C LYS A 259 1.10 -16.62 22.44
N LEU A 260 -0.05 -16.84 21.81
CA LEU A 260 -0.53 -16.08 20.65
C LEU A 260 -0.67 -14.59 21.01
N SER A 261 0.01 -13.73 20.25
CA SER A 261 -0.28 -12.30 20.26
C SER A 261 -1.64 -12.01 19.63
N LYS A 262 -2.31 -10.94 20.06
CA LYS A 262 -3.60 -10.50 19.49
C LYS A 262 -3.50 -9.87 18.08
N GLY A 263 -2.30 -9.84 17.48
CA GLY A 263 -2.04 -9.20 16.19
C GLY A 263 -0.89 -9.87 15.44
N TYR A 264 -0.36 -9.21 14.41
CA TYR A 264 0.83 -9.69 13.72
C TYR A 264 2.08 -9.50 14.58
N ALA A 265 2.83 -10.58 14.79
CA ALA A 265 4.13 -10.57 15.45
C ALA A 265 5.23 -9.99 14.55
N SER A 266 5.13 -10.17 13.22
CA SER A 266 6.00 -9.50 12.26
C SER A 266 5.26 -9.12 10.98
N VAL A 267 5.74 -8.06 10.33
CA VAL A 267 5.29 -7.63 9.00
C VAL A 267 6.52 -7.48 8.11
N THR A 268 6.52 -8.21 6.99
CA THR A 268 7.64 -8.25 6.06
C THR A 268 7.21 -7.71 4.71
N PHE A 269 7.97 -6.78 4.15
CA PHE A 269 7.69 -6.14 2.88
C PHE A 269 8.61 -6.71 1.82
N ILE A 270 8.08 -7.44 0.84
CA ILE A 270 8.90 -7.99 -0.24
C ILE A 270 9.35 -6.83 -1.14
N PRO A 271 10.67 -6.65 -1.34
CA PRO A 271 11.16 -5.59 -2.20
C PRO A 271 10.61 -5.72 -3.61
N SER A 272 10.25 -4.58 -4.20
CA SER A 272 9.82 -4.49 -5.60
C SER A 272 11.03 -4.70 -6.52
N SER A 273 11.49 -5.94 -6.72
CA SER A 273 12.80 -6.22 -7.32
C SER A 273 12.90 -6.00 -8.84
N GLN A 274 11.81 -5.78 -9.55
CA GLN A 274 11.79 -5.39 -10.97
C GLN A 274 10.37 -4.88 -11.28
N ARG A 275 10.20 -3.59 -11.53
CA ARG A 275 8.96 -3.08 -12.13
C ARG A 275 9.16 -2.96 -13.62
N VAL A 276 8.37 -3.72 -14.37
CA VAL A 276 8.12 -3.44 -15.78
C VAL A 276 7.63 -1.99 -15.85
N PRO A 277 8.18 -1.14 -16.73
CA PRO A 277 7.67 0.21 -16.91
C PRO A 277 6.16 0.10 -17.22
N PRO A 278 5.33 0.99 -16.66
CA PRO A 278 3.90 0.96 -16.93
C PRO A 278 3.67 0.97 -18.44
N ILE A 279 2.81 0.09 -18.94
CA ILE A 279 2.32 0.25 -20.30
C ILE A 279 1.53 1.56 -20.29
N GLY A 280 2.06 2.58 -20.96
CA GLY A 280 1.47 3.91 -21.01
C GLY A 280 -0.02 3.79 -21.29
N HIS A 281 -0.84 4.57 -20.59
CA HIS A 281 -2.26 4.62 -20.83
C HIS A 281 -2.53 5.53 -22.04
N PRO A 282 -2.83 5.00 -23.25
CA PRO A 282 -3.57 5.80 -24.21
C PRO A 282 -4.99 5.90 -23.66
N VAL A 283 -5.21 6.88 -22.78
CA VAL A 283 -6.56 7.35 -22.54
C VAL A 283 -6.91 8.10 -23.82
N SER A 284 -7.88 7.58 -24.56
CA SER A 284 -8.42 8.26 -25.73
C SER A 284 -8.87 9.65 -25.31
N GLU A 285 -8.26 10.70 -25.86
CA GLU A 285 -8.60 12.10 -25.56
C GLU A 285 -10.09 12.40 -25.85
N ALA A 286 -10.74 11.56 -26.66
CA ALA A 286 -12.13 11.71 -27.08
C ALA A 286 -13.19 11.50 -25.98
N GLU A 287 -12.87 10.85 -24.85
CA GLU A 287 -13.84 10.66 -23.75
C GLU A 287 -13.84 11.82 -22.72
N PHE A 288 -12.89 12.75 -22.81
CA PHE A 288 -12.64 13.76 -21.79
C PHE A 288 -13.09 15.15 -22.22
N CYS A 289 -14.29 15.26 -22.75
CA CYS A 289 -14.95 16.55 -22.89
C CYS A 289 -15.58 16.93 -21.54
N VAL A 290 -14.74 17.35 -20.59
CA VAL A 290 -15.18 18.05 -19.37
C VAL A 290 -15.56 19.46 -19.78
N THR A 291 -16.70 19.61 -20.44
CA THR A 291 -17.18 20.91 -20.89
C THR A 291 -18.62 21.06 -20.45
N GLN A 292 -18.80 21.92 -19.46
CA GLN A 292 -20.05 22.35 -18.81
C GLN A 292 -20.46 21.48 -17.60
N TYR A 293 -19.95 21.89 -16.43
CA TYR A 293 -20.61 21.58 -15.17
C TYR A 293 -21.85 22.46 -15.04
N ASP A 294 -22.94 21.89 -14.50
CA ASP A 294 -24.17 22.64 -14.25
C ASP A 294 -23.90 23.80 -13.28
N LYS A 295 -24.45 24.99 -13.61
CA LYS A 295 -24.59 26.07 -12.62
C LYS A 295 -25.70 25.62 -11.65
N PRO A 296 -25.45 25.60 -10.33
CA PRO A 296 -26.49 25.22 -9.38
C PRO A 296 -27.66 26.21 -9.43
N GLU A 297 -28.89 25.70 -9.45
CA GLU A 297 -30.09 26.56 -9.39
C GLU A 297 -30.37 27.00 -7.95
N ARG A 298 -30.23 26.05 -7.01
CA ARG A 298 -30.43 26.26 -5.56
C ARG A 298 -29.55 25.31 -4.76
N PHE A 299 -29.17 25.73 -3.56
CA PHE A 299 -28.52 24.89 -2.58
C PHE A 299 -29.26 24.98 -1.24
N ARG A 300 -29.55 23.83 -0.62
CA ARG A 300 -30.08 23.77 0.76
C ARG A 300 -29.12 23.00 1.65
N ARG A 301 -28.72 23.61 2.76
CA ARG A 301 -27.86 22.96 3.76
C ARG A 301 -28.69 21.94 4.54
N THR A 302 -28.15 20.75 4.73
CA THR A 302 -28.79 19.74 5.59
C THR A 302 -28.50 20.09 7.06
N SER A 303 -29.49 19.98 7.93
CA SER A 303 -29.33 20.21 9.37
C SER A 303 -28.50 19.07 9.99
N GLY A 304 -27.19 19.26 10.05
CA GLY A 304 -26.24 18.33 10.66
C GLY A 304 -24.86 18.97 10.78
N ASN A 305 -24.31 19.03 11.98
CA ASN A 305 -22.93 19.45 12.24
C ASN A 305 -21.95 18.31 11.94
N GLN A 306 -21.92 17.82 10.70
CA GLN A 306 -20.78 17.02 10.26
C GLN A 306 -19.65 17.98 9.86
N SER A 307 -18.47 17.77 10.47
CA SER A 307 -17.25 18.50 10.12
C SER A 307 -16.92 18.30 8.64
N SER A 308 -16.41 19.35 8.01
CA SER A 308 -15.87 19.28 6.64
C SER A 308 -14.78 18.20 6.58
N PRO A 309 -14.81 17.26 5.62
CA PRO A 309 -13.70 16.33 5.40
C PRO A 309 -12.52 17.00 4.67
N PHE A 310 -12.68 18.24 4.20
CA PHE A 310 -11.61 18.98 3.53
C PHE A 310 -10.71 19.68 4.54
N SER A 311 -9.49 20.02 4.10
CA SER A 311 -8.47 20.70 4.90
C SER A 311 -9.01 21.95 5.61
N SER A 312 -8.31 22.37 6.68
CA SER A 312 -8.62 23.58 7.47
C SER A 312 -8.69 24.88 6.66
N ASN A 313 -8.28 24.85 5.38
CA ASN A 313 -8.24 26.00 4.49
C ASN A 313 -9.52 26.13 3.65
N SER A 314 -10.46 25.20 3.78
CA SER A 314 -11.72 25.19 3.05
C SER A 314 -12.89 25.20 4.02
N GLU A 315 -13.85 26.10 3.77
CA GLU A 315 -15.16 25.99 4.41
C GLU A 315 -15.99 24.99 3.62
N GLY A 316 -16.73 24.14 4.31
CA GLY A 316 -17.62 23.23 3.63
C GLY A 316 -18.77 22.73 4.48
N CYS A 317 -19.83 22.33 3.80
CA CYS A 317 -21.00 21.76 4.44
C CYS A 317 -21.72 20.77 3.53
N GLN A 318 -22.41 19.82 4.17
CA GLN A 318 -23.29 18.90 3.47
C GLN A 318 -24.63 19.59 3.14
N GLY A 319 -25.20 19.22 2.01
CA GLY A 319 -26.49 19.72 1.58
C GLY A 319 -27.00 19.00 0.35
N GLU A 320 -28.00 19.61 -0.26
CA GLU A 320 -28.51 19.20 -1.56
C GLU A 320 -28.43 20.37 -2.53
N VAL A 321 -28.03 20.08 -3.76
CA VAL A 321 -27.99 21.05 -4.86
C VAL A 321 -29.02 20.66 -5.90
N LEU A 322 -29.76 21.65 -6.39
CA LEU A 322 -30.68 21.51 -7.51
C LEU A 322 -29.90 21.80 -8.79
N VAL A 323 -29.81 20.79 -9.66
CA VAL A 323 -29.21 20.86 -11.00
C VAL A 323 -30.24 20.40 -12.04
N SER A 324 -29.91 20.51 -13.33
CA SER A 324 -30.76 20.06 -14.43
C SER A 324 -30.96 18.54 -14.38
N GLY A 325 -31.99 18.10 -13.65
CA GLY A 325 -32.24 16.68 -13.34
C GLY A 325 -32.65 16.40 -11.90
N GLY A 326 -32.77 17.42 -11.05
CA GLY A 326 -33.33 17.32 -9.70
C GLY A 326 -32.31 17.53 -8.58
N TRP A 327 -32.76 17.29 -7.36
CA TRP A 327 -31.92 17.43 -6.16
C TRP A 327 -30.87 16.32 -6.08
N ARG A 328 -29.64 16.69 -5.75
CA ARG A 328 -28.51 15.77 -5.55
C ARG A 328 -27.86 16.04 -4.20
N SER A 329 -27.61 15.00 -3.41
CA SER A 329 -26.83 15.11 -2.17
C SER A 329 -25.37 15.41 -2.50
N VAL A 330 -24.85 16.48 -1.92
CA VAL A 330 -23.52 17.00 -2.21
C VAL A 330 -22.79 17.46 -0.97
N PHE A 331 -21.48 17.49 -1.08
CA PHE A 331 -20.63 18.32 -0.25
C PHE A 331 -20.33 19.62 -0.99
N ARG A 332 -20.72 20.76 -0.39
CA ARG A 332 -20.36 22.09 -0.89
C ARG A 332 -19.05 22.52 -0.27
N LYS A 333 -18.07 22.84 -1.11
CA LYS A 333 -16.76 23.39 -0.73
C LYS A 333 -16.63 24.84 -1.23
N THR A 334 -16.20 25.73 -0.34
CA THR A 334 -15.75 27.08 -0.65
C THR A 334 -14.29 27.18 -0.27
N ALA A 335 -13.39 27.35 -1.24
CA ALA A 335 -11.95 27.32 -1.02
C ALA A 335 -11.25 28.49 -1.70
N GLY A 336 -10.16 28.97 -1.08
CA GLY A 336 -9.28 29.96 -1.70
C GLY A 336 -8.69 29.46 -3.03
N GLY A 337 -8.40 28.15 -3.13
CA GLY A 337 -7.90 27.47 -4.33
C GLY A 337 -8.98 27.05 -5.34
N PHE A 338 -10.15 27.71 -5.36
CA PHE A 338 -11.27 27.37 -6.27
C PHE A 338 -10.84 27.24 -7.75
N LEU A 339 -10.05 28.19 -8.26
CA LEU A 339 -9.58 28.16 -9.65
C LEU A 339 -8.56 27.05 -9.89
N ASP A 340 -7.64 26.84 -8.94
CA ASP A 340 -6.63 25.78 -9.03
C ASP A 340 -7.30 24.41 -9.11
N GLU A 341 -8.27 24.14 -8.22
CA GLU A 341 -8.99 22.86 -8.16
C GLU A 341 -9.80 22.59 -9.44
N ILE A 342 -10.52 23.59 -9.97
CA ILE A 342 -11.22 23.46 -11.26
C ILE A 342 -10.24 23.19 -12.40
N SER A 343 -9.12 23.92 -12.42
CA SER A 343 -8.13 23.80 -13.50
C SER A 343 -7.42 22.45 -13.50
N ALA A 344 -7.22 21.86 -12.30
CA ALA A 344 -6.52 20.60 -12.14
C ALA A 344 -7.43 19.38 -12.40
N LEU A 345 -8.73 19.48 -12.10
CA LEU A 345 -9.65 18.34 -12.13
C LEU A 345 -9.69 17.57 -13.47
N PRO A 346 -9.65 18.21 -14.67
CA PRO A 346 -9.57 17.47 -15.93
C PRO A 346 -8.33 16.56 -16.01
N ASN A 347 -7.17 17.04 -15.54
CA ASN A 347 -5.95 16.24 -15.51
C ASN A 347 -5.99 15.19 -14.40
N VAL A 348 -6.58 15.49 -13.24
CA VAL A 348 -6.82 14.48 -12.20
C VAL A 348 -7.64 13.32 -12.76
N LEU A 349 -8.75 13.61 -13.44
CA LEU A 349 -9.57 12.59 -14.09
C LEU A 349 -8.81 11.86 -15.21
N ARG A 350 -7.97 12.56 -15.99
CA ARG A 350 -7.16 11.95 -17.06
C ARG A 350 -6.16 10.91 -16.54
N TYR A 351 -5.47 11.21 -15.44
CA TYR A 351 -4.35 10.39 -14.98
C TYR A 351 -4.72 9.45 -13.83
N TRP A 352 -5.65 9.83 -12.96
CA TRP A 352 -6.06 9.01 -11.81
C TRP A 352 -7.28 8.16 -12.13
N PRO A 353 -7.43 6.96 -11.53
CA PRO A 353 -8.56 6.11 -11.86
C PRO A 353 -9.86 6.73 -11.31
N HIS A 354 -10.80 7.02 -12.22
CA HIS A 354 -12.04 7.77 -11.95
C HIS A 354 -12.83 7.30 -10.73
N ARG A 355 -12.87 5.98 -10.49
CA ARG A 355 -13.60 5.41 -9.35
C ARG A 355 -13.06 5.83 -7.98
N TYR A 356 -11.85 6.39 -7.94
CA TYR A 356 -11.20 6.91 -6.74
C TYR A 356 -11.17 8.44 -6.70
N ILE A 357 -11.77 9.13 -7.67
CA ILE A 357 -11.84 10.60 -7.72
C ILE A 357 -13.25 11.02 -7.34
N GLN A 358 -13.37 11.98 -6.43
CA GLN A 358 -14.64 12.52 -6.01
C GLN A 358 -15.31 13.26 -7.18
N LYS A 359 -16.52 12.84 -7.51
CA LYS A 359 -17.25 13.37 -8.65
C LYS A 359 -17.72 14.81 -8.38
N LEU A 360 -17.31 15.76 -9.23
CA LEU A 360 -17.89 17.11 -9.22
C LEU A 360 -19.27 17.09 -9.88
N VAL A 361 -20.27 17.67 -9.22
CA VAL A 361 -21.68 17.68 -9.62
C VAL A 361 -22.06 19.03 -10.24
N ALA A 362 -21.67 20.13 -9.60
CA ALA A 362 -21.98 21.49 -10.06
C ALA A 362 -20.88 22.48 -9.65
N VAL A 363 -20.85 23.62 -10.33
CA VAL A 363 -19.91 24.71 -10.07
C VAL A 363 -20.64 26.05 -10.07
N ASP A 364 -20.50 26.81 -8.99
CA ASP A 364 -20.89 28.22 -8.95
C ASP A 364 -19.64 29.10 -9.03
N LYS A 365 -19.34 29.62 -10.22
CA LYS A 365 -18.17 30.48 -10.45
C LYS A 365 -18.29 31.84 -9.77
N GLU A 366 -19.51 32.37 -9.65
CA GLU A 366 -19.76 33.68 -9.03
C GLU A 366 -19.55 33.59 -7.52
N ALA A 367 -20.08 32.53 -6.90
CA ALA A 367 -19.91 32.28 -5.47
C ALA A 367 -18.59 31.58 -5.10
N LYS A 368 -17.79 31.16 -6.10
CA LYS A 368 -16.58 30.32 -5.93
C LYS A 368 -16.85 29.03 -5.13
N GLN A 369 -17.94 28.35 -5.48
CA GLN A 369 -18.38 27.11 -4.80
C GLN A 369 -18.28 25.90 -5.72
N LEU A 370 -17.76 24.81 -5.16
CA LEU A 370 -17.72 23.49 -5.79
C LEU A 370 -18.68 22.56 -5.07
N PHE A 371 -19.48 21.82 -5.83
CA PHE A 371 -20.44 20.87 -5.29
C PHE A 371 -20.01 19.46 -5.70
N PHE A 372 -19.39 18.74 -4.78
CA PHE A 372 -18.96 17.37 -4.99
C PHE A 372 -20.05 16.38 -4.58
N ALA A 373 -20.15 15.24 -5.25
CA ALA A 373 -21.05 14.17 -4.84
C ALA A 373 -20.75 13.76 -3.40
N LEU A 374 -21.81 13.63 -2.59
CA LEU A 374 -21.66 13.25 -1.20
C LEU A 374 -21.10 11.82 -1.11
N PHE A 375 -20.02 11.68 -0.36
CA PHE A 375 -19.44 10.39 -0.02
C PHE A 375 -19.64 10.12 1.48
N PRO A 376 -20.37 9.06 1.87
CA PRO A 376 -20.68 8.78 3.27
C PRO A 376 -19.52 8.07 3.97
N GLY A 377 -18.34 8.68 3.94
CA GLY A 377 -17.10 8.16 4.52
C GLY A 377 -16.47 9.11 5.53
N LYS A 378 -15.35 8.66 6.12
CA LYS A 378 -14.45 9.52 6.92
C LYS A 378 -13.09 9.57 6.25
N THR A 379 -12.30 10.58 6.56
CA THR A 379 -10.89 10.62 6.15
C THR A 379 -10.12 9.46 6.81
N LEU A 380 -9.07 8.98 6.17
CA LEU A 380 -8.23 7.90 6.70
C LEU A 380 -7.60 8.31 8.05
N ASN A 381 -7.25 9.59 8.22
CA ASN A 381 -6.74 10.11 9.48
C ASN A 381 -7.77 10.03 10.61
N GLU A 382 -9.03 10.41 10.35
CA GLU A 382 -10.11 10.23 11.33
C GLU A 382 -10.32 8.74 11.68
N ARG A 383 -10.28 7.85 10.68
CA ARG A 383 -10.38 6.39 10.92
C ARG A 383 -9.24 5.87 11.79
N ARG A 384 -8.03 6.40 11.60
CA ARG A 384 -6.87 6.03 12.41
C ARG A 384 -6.97 6.59 13.84
N LEU A 385 -7.45 7.82 14.01
CA LEU A 385 -7.76 8.36 15.34
C LEU A 385 -8.84 7.52 16.04
N ASP A 386 -9.91 7.15 15.33
CA ASP A 386 -10.98 6.30 15.86
C ASP A 386 -10.44 4.93 16.32
N TYR A 387 -9.50 4.35 15.55
CA TYR A 387 -8.83 3.10 15.92
C TYR A 387 -8.07 3.25 17.24
N TYR A 388 -7.24 4.28 17.39
CA TYR A 388 -6.48 4.49 18.61
C TYR A 388 -7.31 4.91 19.82
N ARG A 389 -8.47 5.56 19.60
CA ARG A 389 -9.42 5.92 20.65
C ARG A 389 -10.29 4.76 21.09
N GLY A 390 -10.24 3.62 20.39
CA GLY A 390 -11.18 2.54 20.59
C GLY A 390 -12.62 2.99 20.34
N SER A 391 -12.85 3.92 19.41
CA SER A 391 -14.18 4.34 18.94
C SER A 391 -14.49 3.82 17.53
N SER A 392 -13.57 3.05 16.94
CA SER A 392 -13.71 2.54 15.58
C SER A 392 -14.77 1.44 15.49
N PHE A 393 -15.50 1.42 14.37
CA PHE A 393 -16.33 0.28 13.95
C PHE A 393 -15.54 -1.04 13.93
N LEU A 394 -14.22 -0.93 13.88
CA LEU A 394 -13.26 -2.02 13.85
C LEU A 394 -13.04 -2.71 15.21
N ASN A 395 -13.53 -2.17 16.32
CA ASN A 395 -13.30 -2.78 17.64
C ASN A 395 -13.94 -4.16 17.82
N ASN A 396 -15.03 -4.44 17.10
CA ASN A 396 -15.71 -5.73 17.11
C ASN A 396 -15.12 -6.72 16.08
N VAL A 397 -14.09 -6.29 15.34
CA VAL A 397 -13.43 -7.08 14.31
C VAL A 397 -12.08 -7.54 14.86
N ASP A 398 -11.62 -8.71 14.40
CA ASP A 398 -10.26 -9.16 14.62
C ASP A 398 -9.25 -8.02 14.32
N PRO A 399 -8.36 -7.64 15.26
CA PRO A 399 -7.36 -6.59 15.06
C PRO A 399 -6.52 -6.78 13.79
N ARG A 400 -6.33 -8.02 13.34
CA ARG A 400 -5.61 -8.33 12.09
C ARG A 400 -6.35 -7.84 10.86
N HIS A 401 -7.68 -7.90 10.84
CA HIS A 401 -8.48 -7.37 9.72
C HIS A 401 -8.40 -5.85 9.63
N VAL A 402 -8.32 -5.17 10.78
CA VAL A 402 -8.11 -3.72 10.87
C VAL A 402 -6.76 -3.35 10.29
N PHE A 403 -5.72 -4.04 10.76
CA PHE A 403 -4.35 -3.88 10.29
C PHE A 403 -4.26 -4.09 8.78
N ASP A 404 -4.87 -5.18 8.32
CA ASP A 404 -5.00 -5.54 6.92
C ASP A 404 -5.67 -4.45 6.09
N TRP A 405 -6.76 -3.86 6.60
CA TRP A 405 -7.51 -2.81 5.91
C TRP A 405 -6.65 -1.57 5.69
N PHE A 406 -5.98 -1.07 6.73
CA PHE A 406 -5.07 0.08 6.61
C PHE A 406 -3.93 -0.20 5.63
N ILE A 407 -3.31 -1.38 5.71
CA ILE A 407 -2.23 -1.77 4.79
C ILE A 407 -2.73 -1.80 3.34
N ASN A 408 -3.93 -2.35 3.07
CA ASN A 408 -4.47 -2.37 1.72
C ASN A 408 -4.64 -0.96 1.14
N ILE A 409 -5.09 -0.01 1.96
CA ILE A 409 -5.30 1.37 1.53
C ILE A 409 -3.96 2.02 1.17
N GLU A 410 -2.92 1.84 1.99
CA GLU A 410 -1.60 2.38 1.70
C GLU A 410 -0.96 1.78 0.44
N LEU A 411 -1.18 0.49 0.18
CA LEU A 411 -0.69 -0.17 -1.03
C LEU A 411 -1.45 0.27 -2.29
N LEU A 412 -2.74 0.57 -2.18
CA LEU A 412 -3.53 1.16 -3.27
C LEU A 412 -3.09 2.61 -3.54
N TRP A 413 -2.81 3.39 -2.50
CA TRP A 413 -2.23 4.71 -2.63
C TRP A 413 -0.89 4.64 -3.39
N ALA A 414 0.02 3.77 -2.94
CA ALA A 414 1.34 3.59 -3.56
C ALA A 414 1.24 3.12 -5.02
N GLU A 415 0.27 2.25 -5.34
CA GLU A 415 -0.04 1.84 -6.71
C GLU A 415 -0.40 3.04 -7.60
N HIS A 416 -1.39 3.83 -7.18
CA HIS A 416 -1.88 4.92 -8.01
C HIS A 416 -0.84 6.01 -8.19
N VAL A 417 -0.11 6.38 -7.12
CA VAL A 417 0.99 7.35 -7.21
C VAL A 417 2.05 6.86 -8.18
N TRP A 418 2.46 5.59 -8.07
CA TRP A 418 3.44 5.02 -8.99
C TRP A 418 2.94 5.01 -10.44
N ASP A 419 1.73 4.50 -10.69
CA ASP A 419 1.14 4.41 -12.04
C ASP A 419 1.09 5.79 -12.70
N VAL A 420 0.67 6.83 -11.97
CA VAL A 420 0.62 8.20 -12.48
C VAL A 420 2.02 8.76 -12.72
N TYR A 421 2.95 8.62 -11.76
CA TYR A 421 4.28 9.23 -11.91
C TYR A 421 5.08 8.56 -13.01
N SER A 422 5.08 7.23 -13.05
CA SER A 422 5.83 6.48 -14.06
C SER A 422 5.31 6.72 -15.48
N THR A 423 4.07 7.21 -15.66
CA THR A 423 3.51 7.56 -16.97
C THR A 423 3.57 9.05 -17.30
N THR A 424 3.63 9.95 -16.31
CA THR A 424 3.58 11.41 -16.51
C THR A 424 4.90 12.12 -16.21
N ILE A 425 5.91 11.39 -15.73
CA ILE A 425 7.21 11.98 -15.43
C ILE A 425 7.85 12.56 -16.69
N GLN A 426 8.32 13.80 -16.59
CA GLN A 426 8.96 14.51 -17.67
C GLN A 426 10.01 15.48 -17.12
N GLN A 427 10.99 15.81 -17.96
CA GLN A 427 11.94 16.87 -17.64
C GLN A 427 11.18 18.20 -17.44
N PRO A 428 11.63 19.08 -16.55
CA PRO A 428 11.03 20.40 -16.39
C PRO A 428 11.12 21.16 -17.72
N SER A 429 9.99 21.44 -18.36
CA SER A 429 9.95 22.29 -19.55
C SER A 429 9.81 23.76 -19.15
N GLN A 430 10.34 24.66 -19.97
CA GLN A 430 10.17 26.10 -19.77
C GLN A 430 8.67 26.43 -19.82
N GLY A 431 8.08 26.75 -18.67
CA GLY A 431 6.65 27.07 -18.52
C GLY A 431 5.92 26.28 -17.43
N ILE A 432 6.34 25.04 -17.12
CA ILE A 432 5.72 24.24 -16.05
C ILE A 432 6.09 24.77 -14.64
N GLY A 433 7.10 25.62 -14.54
CA GLY A 433 7.61 26.16 -13.26
C GLY A 433 6.88 27.39 -12.69
N ALA A 434 6.12 28.16 -13.48
CA ALA A 434 5.71 29.51 -13.05
C ALA A 434 4.68 29.53 -11.90
N SER A 435 3.75 28.56 -11.82
CA SER A 435 2.79 28.46 -10.71
C SER A 435 2.39 27.01 -10.41
N GLN A 436 3.24 26.29 -9.68
CA GLN A 436 2.91 24.97 -9.13
C GLN A 436 2.21 25.10 -7.76
N PRO A 437 0.89 24.84 -7.63
CA PRO A 437 0.14 25.12 -6.40
C PRO A 437 0.71 24.45 -5.14
N ILE A 438 1.43 23.34 -5.27
CA ILE A 438 2.08 22.64 -4.14
C ILE A 438 3.05 23.50 -3.32
N HIS A 439 3.67 24.54 -3.91
CA HIS A 439 4.65 25.36 -3.20
C HIS A 439 4.04 26.16 -2.04
N ARG A 440 2.72 26.36 -2.03
CA ARG A 440 2.00 26.95 -0.90
C ARG A 440 2.11 26.14 0.38
N PHE A 441 2.48 24.86 0.28
CA PHE A 441 2.72 23.98 1.42
C PHE A 441 4.18 23.96 1.87
N TYR A 442 5.09 24.53 1.09
CA TYR A 442 6.53 24.51 1.34
C TYR A 442 7.08 25.93 1.29
N ASN A 443 7.49 26.38 0.10
CA ASN A 443 8.13 27.68 -0.12
C ASN A 443 7.36 28.84 0.51
N ASP A 444 6.04 28.93 0.32
CA ASP A 444 5.28 30.09 0.80
C ASP A 444 5.10 30.07 2.32
N ARG A 445 5.08 28.87 2.94
CA ARG A 445 5.09 28.73 4.41
C ARG A 445 6.43 29.06 5.02
N LEU A 446 7.51 28.81 4.27
CA LEU A 446 8.88 29.16 4.66
C LEU A 446 9.19 30.64 4.45
N ALA A 447 8.52 31.30 3.50
CA ALA A 447 8.73 32.71 3.19
C ALA A 447 8.50 33.57 4.45
N SER A 448 9.55 34.31 4.84
CA SER A 448 9.56 35.17 6.04
C SER A 448 9.10 34.48 7.33
N ASP A 449 9.28 33.17 7.44
CA ASP A 449 8.85 32.35 8.58
C ASP A 449 7.33 32.49 8.87
N HIS A 450 6.53 32.87 7.87
CA HIS A 450 5.13 33.28 8.04
C HIS A 450 4.30 32.26 8.81
N ARG A 451 4.39 30.97 8.44
CA ARG A 451 3.58 29.92 9.09
C ARG A 451 4.01 29.67 10.53
N PHE A 452 5.30 29.84 10.83
CA PHE A 452 5.81 29.70 12.19
C PHE A 452 5.28 30.85 13.08
N HIS A 453 5.30 32.07 12.57
CA HIS A 453 4.71 33.24 13.24
C HIS A 453 3.17 33.16 13.37
N GLU A 454 2.49 32.54 12.40
CA GLU A 454 1.04 32.27 12.47
C GLU A 454 0.70 31.32 13.62
N PHE A 455 1.53 30.30 13.85
CA PHE A 455 1.30 29.31 14.91
C PHE A 455 1.69 29.81 16.30
N TYR A 456 2.82 30.50 16.41
CA TYR A 456 3.46 30.82 17.69
C TYR A 456 3.60 32.34 17.88
N THR A 457 2.84 32.88 18.82
CA THR A 457 2.86 34.30 19.18
C THR A 457 4.04 34.65 20.07
N SER A 458 4.36 35.94 20.22
CA SER A 458 5.35 36.42 21.20
C SER A 458 5.11 35.94 22.63
N GLU A 459 3.84 35.77 23.05
CA GLU A 459 3.50 35.26 24.39
C GLU A 459 3.99 33.83 24.61
N PHE A 460 3.80 32.95 23.62
CA PHE A 460 4.29 31.58 23.66
C PHE A 460 5.82 31.52 23.88
N PHE A 461 6.60 32.41 23.24
CA PHE A 461 8.05 32.44 23.44
C PHE A 461 8.45 32.99 24.81
N ARG A 462 7.70 33.95 25.36
CA ARG A 462 7.92 34.42 26.73
C ARG A 462 7.68 33.32 27.76
N ASP A 463 6.66 32.48 27.55
CA ASP A 463 6.40 31.32 28.41
C ASP A 463 7.54 30.29 28.37
N LEU A 464 8.29 30.25 27.27
CA LEU A 464 9.52 29.46 27.12
C LEU A 464 10.79 30.18 27.62
N GLY A 465 10.67 31.39 28.18
CA GLY A 465 11.81 32.17 28.69
C GLY A 465 12.62 32.89 27.60
N LEU A 466 12.05 33.11 26.41
CA LEU A 466 12.70 33.79 25.29
C LEU A 466 12.05 35.15 25.00
N SER A 467 12.81 36.07 24.39
CA SER A 467 12.30 37.40 24.03
C SER A 467 11.35 37.39 22.83
N ASP A 468 11.64 36.58 21.81
CA ASP A 468 10.86 36.50 20.58
C ASP A 468 11.14 35.21 19.78
N ALA A 469 10.44 35.05 18.66
CA ALA A 469 10.63 33.93 17.73
C ALA A 469 12.04 33.92 17.13
N SER A 470 12.63 35.08 16.84
CA SER A 470 13.98 35.18 16.27
C SER A 470 15.01 34.55 17.20
N SER A 471 14.87 34.80 18.50
CA SER A 471 15.70 34.21 19.56
C SER A 471 15.57 32.70 19.55
N PHE A 472 14.34 32.17 19.50
CA PHE A 472 14.09 30.72 19.40
C PHE A 472 14.74 30.11 18.16
N LEU A 473 14.53 30.72 16.98
CA LEU A 473 15.03 30.20 15.70
C LEU A 473 16.56 30.19 15.63
N ASN A 474 17.24 31.12 16.30
CA ASN A 474 18.70 31.25 16.28
C ASN A 474 19.41 30.57 17.46
N THR A 475 18.66 30.04 18.43
CA THR A 475 19.24 29.30 19.55
C THR A 475 19.73 27.92 19.09
N GLY A 476 20.90 27.49 19.57
CA GLY A 476 21.44 26.16 19.25
C GLY A 476 20.54 25.05 19.78
N VAL A 477 20.56 23.87 19.15
CA VAL A 477 19.67 22.76 19.52
C VAL A 477 20.51 21.55 19.98
N ASN A 478 20.16 20.95 21.10
CA ASN A 478 20.69 19.67 21.55
C ASN A 478 19.56 18.64 21.61
N ILE A 479 19.68 17.54 20.87
CA ILE A 479 18.67 16.49 20.79
C ILE A 479 19.31 15.18 21.27
N ASN A 480 18.78 14.58 22.33
CA ASN A 480 19.28 13.34 22.94
C ASN A 480 20.80 13.37 23.16
N GLY A 481 21.32 14.49 23.69
CA GLY A 481 22.73 14.70 23.95
C GLY A 481 23.59 15.14 22.74
N ARG A 482 23.07 15.09 21.51
CA ARG A 482 23.80 15.51 20.30
C ARG A 482 23.49 16.96 19.94
N THR A 483 24.51 17.77 19.72
CA THR A 483 24.38 19.17 19.27
C THR A 483 24.11 19.25 17.77
N TYR A 484 23.15 20.09 17.41
CA TYR A 484 22.74 20.43 16.05
C TYR A 484 22.81 21.96 15.83
N PRO A 485 22.92 22.42 14.57
CA PRO A 485 22.75 23.83 14.22
C PRO A 485 21.40 24.41 14.69
N ALA A 486 21.34 25.74 14.77
CA ALA A 486 20.11 26.45 15.04
C ALA A 486 19.05 26.19 13.96
N LEU A 487 17.77 26.29 14.34
CA LEU A 487 16.65 26.02 13.43
C LEU A 487 16.65 26.94 12.21
N SER A 488 17.11 28.18 12.35
CA SER A 488 17.28 29.16 11.26
C SER A 488 18.21 28.65 10.14
N THR A 489 19.21 27.83 10.47
CA THR A 489 20.11 27.21 9.48
C THR A 489 19.34 26.21 8.61
N TYR A 490 18.50 25.38 9.23
CA TYR A 490 17.67 24.41 8.51
C TYR A 490 16.60 25.10 7.67
N LEU A 491 15.95 26.14 8.20
CA LEU A 491 14.96 26.95 7.47
C LEU A 491 15.58 27.67 6.27
N ALA A 492 16.76 28.26 6.42
CA ALA A 492 17.48 28.90 5.31
C ALA A 492 17.83 27.89 4.22
N ARG A 493 18.30 26.69 4.58
CA ARG A 493 18.58 25.62 3.62
C ARG A 493 17.31 25.08 2.96
N ALA A 494 16.22 24.94 3.72
CA ALA A 494 14.91 24.55 3.18
C ALA A 494 14.42 25.56 2.14
N ARG A 495 14.51 26.87 2.43
CA ARG A 495 14.16 27.93 1.46
C ARG A 495 14.99 27.80 0.20
N GLN A 496 16.31 27.64 0.31
CA GLN A 496 17.17 27.48 -0.84
C GLN A 496 16.74 26.28 -1.70
N LEU A 497 16.60 25.10 -1.08
CA LEU A 497 16.31 23.86 -1.80
C LEU A 497 14.89 23.81 -2.38
N LEU A 498 13.91 24.32 -1.63
CA LEU A 498 12.49 24.20 -1.94
C LEU A 498 11.92 25.43 -2.68
N SER A 499 12.75 26.46 -2.88
CA SER A 499 12.43 27.60 -3.74
C SER A 499 12.41 27.19 -5.22
N ARG A 500 11.60 27.91 -6.00
CA ARG A 500 11.57 27.75 -7.45
C ARG A 500 12.76 28.46 -8.11
N GLU A 501 12.92 29.74 -7.79
CA GLU A 501 13.77 30.67 -8.55
C GLU A 501 15.28 30.42 -8.40
N ASN A 502 15.70 29.66 -7.39
CA ASN A 502 17.12 29.47 -7.06
C ASN A 502 17.42 28.07 -6.49
N GLY A 503 16.49 27.13 -6.68
CA GLY A 503 16.52 25.83 -6.01
C GLY A 503 17.03 24.69 -6.89
N LEU A 504 17.54 23.64 -6.23
CA LEU A 504 17.87 22.38 -6.90
C LEU A 504 16.64 21.62 -7.41
N LEU A 505 15.43 22.11 -7.10
CA LEU A 505 14.17 21.57 -7.61
C LEU A 505 14.07 21.65 -9.14
N GLU A 506 14.70 22.63 -9.79
CA GLU A 506 14.71 22.72 -11.26
C GLU A 506 15.52 21.60 -11.92
N GLU A 507 16.41 20.92 -11.18
CA GLU A 507 17.14 19.74 -11.66
C GLU A 507 16.32 18.44 -11.55
N ILE A 508 15.11 18.50 -10.98
CA ILE A 508 14.28 17.33 -10.68
C ILE A 508 13.11 17.28 -11.65
N PRO A 509 12.90 16.14 -12.35
CA PRO A 509 11.70 15.92 -13.17
C PRO A 509 10.42 16.25 -12.42
N VAL A 510 9.44 16.68 -13.19
CA VAL A 510 8.08 16.87 -12.72
C VAL A 510 7.21 15.70 -13.15
N ALA A 511 6.23 15.34 -12.34
CA ALA A 511 5.18 14.42 -12.71
C ALA A 511 3.83 15.03 -12.31
N PHE A 512 2.74 14.55 -12.92
CA PHE A 512 1.43 14.95 -12.47
C PHE A 512 1.15 14.28 -11.12
N GLY A 513 0.78 15.04 -10.11
CA GLY A 513 0.44 14.49 -8.80
C GLY A 513 -0.66 15.27 -8.10
N LEU A 514 -1.17 14.72 -7.00
CA LEU A 514 -2.31 15.31 -6.30
C LEU A 514 -1.91 16.55 -5.51
N GLY A 515 -0.64 16.67 -5.13
CA GLY A 515 -0.07 17.77 -4.34
C GLY A 515 -0.34 17.65 -2.83
N ASP A 516 -1.41 16.98 -2.43
CA ASP A 516 -1.81 16.81 -1.02
C ASP A 516 -2.46 15.45 -0.73
N GLY A 517 -2.02 14.39 -1.39
CA GLY A 517 -2.65 13.06 -1.33
C GLY A 517 -2.38 12.26 -0.05
N HIS A 518 -2.43 12.86 1.14
CA HIS A 518 -2.22 12.19 2.43
C HIS A 518 -3.55 11.66 3.03
N GLY A 519 -3.51 10.95 4.16
CA GLY A 519 -4.67 10.34 4.79
C GLY A 519 -5.78 11.31 5.24
N GLY A 520 -5.50 12.61 5.32
CA GLY A 520 -6.52 13.64 5.55
C GLY A 520 -7.33 13.98 4.29
N ASN A 521 -6.78 13.72 3.11
CA ASN A 521 -7.43 13.93 1.82
C ASN A 521 -7.75 12.60 1.11
N LEU A 522 -7.90 11.54 1.92
CA LEU A 522 -8.27 10.21 1.47
C LEU A 522 -9.48 9.73 2.27
N MET A 523 -10.65 9.67 1.66
CA MET A 523 -11.87 9.21 2.32
C MET A 523 -12.09 7.72 2.11
N THR A 524 -12.65 7.07 3.12
CA THR A 524 -12.99 5.64 3.09
C THR A 524 -14.34 5.37 3.75
N THR A 525 -15.03 4.32 3.28
CA THR A 525 -16.25 3.80 3.92
C THR A 525 -15.97 2.55 4.75
N GLU A 526 -16.94 2.17 5.57
CA GLU A 526 -16.88 0.98 6.44
C GLU A 526 -17.19 -0.33 5.71
N ALA A 527 -17.37 -0.31 4.39
CA ALA A 527 -17.79 -1.47 3.59
C ALA A 527 -16.69 -2.55 3.41
N GLY A 528 -16.07 -2.97 4.52
CA GLY A 528 -15.10 -4.05 4.61
C GLY A 528 -13.72 -3.73 4.01
N ALA A 529 -12.91 -4.79 3.84
CA ALA A 529 -11.54 -4.78 3.31
C ALA A 529 -11.37 -4.14 1.91
N HIS A 530 -12.49 -3.91 1.21
CA HIS A 530 -12.55 -3.39 -0.15
C HIS A 530 -13.51 -2.19 -0.27
N GLY A 531 -13.82 -1.55 0.86
CA GLY A 531 -14.70 -0.38 0.87
C GLY A 531 -14.19 0.69 -0.12
N PRO A 532 -15.08 1.43 -0.78
CA PRO A 532 -14.67 2.50 -1.69
C PRO A 532 -13.73 3.49 -0.99
N LEU A 533 -12.73 3.91 -1.75
CA LEU A 533 -11.70 4.88 -1.38
C LEU A 533 -11.84 6.08 -2.33
N LEU A 534 -11.70 7.29 -1.84
CA LEU A 534 -11.75 8.50 -2.67
C LEU A 534 -10.65 9.48 -2.27
N PHE A 535 -9.87 9.92 -3.25
CA PHE A 535 -9.05 11.12 -3.13
C PHE A 535 -9.96 12.34 -3.15
N ILE A 536 -9.63 13.37 -2.36
CA ILE A 536 -10.33 14.66 -2.34
C ILE A 536 -9.30 15.81 -2.33
N ASP A 537 -9.79 17.05 -2.41
CA ASP A 537 -8.98 18.28 -2.25
C ASP A 537 -7.88 18.47 -3.32
N TYR A 538 -8.28 18.79 -4.56
CA TYR A 538 -7.36 18.82 -5.71
C TYR A 538 -6.73 20.19 -5.99
N GLU A 539 -6.86 21.16 -5.08
CA GLU A 539 -6.29 22.52 -5.26
C GLU A 539 -4.75 22.53 -5.36
N ALA A 540 -4.08 21.47 -4.90
CA ALA A 540 -2.63 21.33 -5.04
C ALA A 540 -2.19 20.50 -6.25
N SER A 541 -3.14 19.93 -7.00
CA SER A 541 -2.86 18.98 -8.07
C SER A 541 -2.26 19.66 -9.29
N GLY A 542 -1.30 19.01 -9.94
CA GLY A 542 -0.59 19.58 -11.07
C GLY A 542 0.73 18.87 -11.37
N TYR A 543 1.48 19.40 -12.33
CA TYR A 543 2.85 18.97 -12.59
C TYR A 543 3.80 19.64 -11.61
N HIS A 544 4.44 18.86 -10.75
CA HIS A 544 5.41 19.33 -9.76
C HIS A 544 6.41 18.23 -9.44
N SER A 545 7.39 18.54 -8.58
CA SER A 545 8.38 17.56 -8.13
C SER A 545 7.71 16.42 -7.36
N PRO A 546 7.87 15.15 -7.79
CA PRO A 546 7.37 13.97 -7.07
C PRO A 546 7.79 13.93 -5.60
N LEU A 547 8.96 14.50 -5.26
CA LEU A 547 9.48 14.52 -3.90
C LEU A 547 8.67 15.43 -2.98
N LEU A 548 8.23 16.58 -3.48
CA LEU A 548 7.38 17.49 -2.71
C LEU A 548 6.00 16.86 -2.49
N ASP A 549 5.47 16.17 -3.50
CA ASP A 549 4.14 15.57 -3.41
C ASP A 549 4.08 14.40 -2.43
N ILE A 550 5.11 13.54 -2.41
CA ILE A 550 5.15 12.41 -1.46
C ILE A 550 5.61 12.77 -0.05
N ALA A 551 6.28 13.91 0.16
CA ALA A 551 6.79 14.28 1.48
C ALA A 551 5.67 14.42 2.52
N LYS A 552 4.56 15.07 2.15
CA LYS A 552 3.39 15.19 3.03
C LYS A 552 2.77 13.83 3.39
N PRO A 553 2.40 12.96 2.44
CA PRO A 553 1.93 11.60 2.75
C PRO A 553 2.92 10.79 3.61
N ILE A 554 4.22 10.86 3.33
CA ILE A 554 5.24 10.17 4.15
C ILE A 554 5.22 10.69 5.59
N TYR A 555 5.20 12.02 5.78
CA TYR A 555 5.22 12.60 7.11
C TYR A 555 3.89 12.44 7.85
N LEU A 556 2.79 12.93 7.27
CA LEU A 556 1.48 12.99 7.92
C LEU A 556 0.92 11.60 8.23
N ASP A 557 1.18 10.61 7.38
CA ASP A 557 0.67 9.25 7.58
C ASP A 557 1.73 8.33 8.20
N GLY A 558 3.00 8.43 7.79
CA GLY A 558 4.09 7.59 8.33
C GLY A 558 4.51 8.01 9.75
N PHE A 559 4.57 9.31 10.03
CA PHE A 559 4.89 9.88 11.34
C PHE A 559 3.63 10.27 12.11
N PHE A 560 2.49 9.64 11.80
CA PHE A 560 1.20 9.94 12.42
C PHE A 560 1.23 9.91 13.96
N ASN A 561 1.91 8.91 14.56
CA ASN A 561 2.04 8.80 16.02
C ASN A 561 2.79 9.99 16.66
N ILE A 562 3.58 10.73 15.87
CA ILE A 562 4.33 11.90 16.29
C ILE A 562 3.53 13.18 15.99
N LEU A 563 3.02 13.32 14.77
CA LEU A 563 2.27 14.50 14.35
C LEU A 563 0.93 14.63 15.09
N TYR A 564 0.31 13.50 15.43
CA TYR A 564 -0.97 13.43 16.13
C TYR A 564 -0.86 13.02 17.59
N ALA A 565 0.33 13.04 18.19
CA ALA A 565 0.57 12.61 19.56
C ALA A 565 -0.38 13.25 20.59
N ASP A 566 -0.72 14.53 20.42
CA ASP A 566 -1.63 15.28 21.27
C ASP A 566 -3.12 14.85 21.15
N LEU A 567 -3.48 14.18 20.06
CA LEU A 567 -4.84 13.64 19.84
C LEU A 567 -4.97 12.16 20.19
N LEU A 568 -3.84 11.49 20.45
CA LEU A 568 -3.80 10.10 20.87
C LEU A 568 -4.01 10.03 22.39
N THR A 569 -4.85 9.09 22.83
CA THR A 569 -5.21 8.89 24.25
C THR A 569 -4.63 7.59 24.78
N GLY A 570 -4.34 7.49 26.09
CA GLY A 570 -4.00 6.24 26.76
C GLY A 570 -2.51 5.83 26.70
N ASP A 571 -2.23 4.52 26.74
CA ASP A 571 -0.87 3.94 26.81
C ASP A 571 0.05 4.35 25.63
N LEU A 572 -0.53 4.75 24.50
CA LEU A 572 0.19 5.27 23.33
C LEU A 572 0.75 6.69 23.57
N ALA A 573 0.10 7.49 24.41
CA ALA A 573 0.68 8.72 24.93
C ALA A 573 1.80 8.42 25.94
N GLY A 574 1.66 7.32 26.71
CA GLY A 574 2.65 6.88 27.70
C GLY A 574 3.94 6.30 27.10
N SER A 575 3.93 5.86 25.85
CA SER A 575 5.12 5.33 25.17
C SER A 575 6.04 6.40 24.58
N THR A 576 5.64 7.68 24.67
CA THR A 576 6.44 8.81 24.20
C THR A 576 6.71 9.74 25.37
N MET A 577 7.98 9.83 25.79
CA MET A 577 8.42 10.81 26.77
C MET A 577 9.19 11.91 26.05
N VAL A 578 8.87 13.16 26.34
CA VAL A 578 9.58 14.34 25.84
C VAL A 578 9.89 15.20 27.05
N THR A 579 11.16 15.55 27.21
CA THR A 579 11.60 16.55 28.18
C THR A 579 12.34 17.63 27.42
N HIS A 580 12.00 18.88 27.69
CA HIS A 580 12.61 20.01 27.00
C HIS A 580 13.02 21.09 28.00
N ALA A 581 14.11 21.77 27.69
CA ALA A 581 14.58 22.94 28.44
C ALA A 581 15.05 23.99 27.44
N VAL A 582 14.58 25.22 27.61
CA VAL A 582 14.92 26.34 26.74
C VAL A 582 15.73 27.34 27.56
N SER A 583 16.92 27.68 27.08
CA SER A 583 17.75 28.77 27.60
C SER A 583 18.28 29.63 26.45
N PRO A 584 18.85 30.83 26.74
CA PRO A 584 19.48 31.66 25.71
C PRO A 584 20.62 30.96 24.97
N GLU A 585 21.26 29.97 25.60
CA GLU A 585 22.40 29.24 25.03
C GLU A 585 21.96 28.06 24.16
N ALA A 586 20.94 27.31 24.60
CA ALA A 586 20.49 26.11 23.90
C ALA A 586 19.04 25.73 24.20
N ILE A 587 18.39 25.16 23.18
CA ILE A 587 17.18 24.35 23.31
C ILE A 587 17.62 22.90 23.48
N ARG A 588 17.35 22.30 24.63
CA ARG A 588 17.61 20.88 24.91
C ARG A 588 16.31 20.10 24.78
N ILE A 589 16.37 18.99 24.06
CA ILE A 589 15.25 18.10 23.81
C ILE A 589 15.73 16.68 24.01
N ASP A 590 15.23 16.02 25.03
CA ASP A 590 15.44 14.60 25.24
C ASP A 590 14.11 13.88 25.05
N TYR A 591 14.10 12.83 24.24
CA TYR A 591 12.89 12.07 23.98
C TYR A 591 13.14 10.57 23.88
N GLN A 592 12.17 9.81 24.35
CA GLN A 592 12.06 8.37 24.12
C GLN A 592 10.76 8.12 23.36
N LEU A 593 10.86 7.52 22.18
CA LEU A 593 9.74 7.35 21.27
C LEU A 593 9.62 5.88 20.87
N SER A 594 8.40 5.36 20.91
CA SER A 594 8.04 4.05 20.36
C SER A 594 6.88 4.20 19.37
N ILE A 595 7.09 3.74 18.13
CA ILE A 595 6.03 3.65 17.12
C ILE A 595 5.40 2.27 17.20
N ASP A 596 4.06 2.22 17.26
CA ASP A 596 3.33 0.95 17.33
C ASP A 596 3.45 0.13 16.03
N PRO A 597 3.20 -1.19 16.07
CA PRO A 597 3.37 -2.06 14.90
C PRO A 597 2.58 -1.64 13.67
N LEU A 598 1.36 -1.09 13.83
CA LEU A 598 0.58 -0.60 12.71
C LEU A 598 1.23 0.65 12.13
N GLY A 599 1.61 1.61 12.97
CA GLY A 599 2.32 2.81 12.52
C GLY A 599 3.60 2.51 11.75
N LYS A 600 4.42 1.57 12.24
CA LYS A 600 5.62 1.11 11.54
C LYS A 600 5.30 0.49 10.19
N ALA A 601 4.28 -0.38 10.11
CA ALA A 601 3.92 -1.05 8.87
C ALA A 601 3.35 -0.07 7.82
N LEU A 602 2.54 0.91 8.21
CA LEU A 602 2.02 1.93 7.28
C LEU A 602 3.14 2.83 6.76
N ALA A 603 4.07 3.26 7.63
CA ALA A 603 5.26 3.98 7.20
C ALA A 603 6.10 3.16 6.21
N LYS A 604 6.38 1.88 6.54
CA LYS A 604 7.10 0.96 5.65
C LYS A 604 6.41 0.76 4.30
N ALA A 605 5.08 0.67 4.26
CA ALA A 605 4.35 0.55 3.00
C ALA A 605 4.60 1.76 2.08
N LYS A 606 4.54 2.98 2.63
CA LYS A 606 4.85 4.19 1.86
C LYS A 606 6.32 4.30 1.48
N LEU A 607 7.24 3.93 2.36
CA LEU A 607 8.67 3.99 2.09
C LEU A 607 9.08 2.96 1.01
N GLU A 608 8.63 1.71 1.14
CA GLU A 608 9.01 0.61 0.25
C GLU A 608 8.32 0.67 -1.11
N TYR A 609 7.03 1.05 -1.18
CA TYR A 609 6.26 1.00 -2.42
C TYR A 609 5.87 2.35 -3.02
N GLY A 610 5.97 3.44 -2.26
CA GLY A 610 5.83 4.81 -2.74
C GLY A 610 7.19 5.45 -2.97
N MET A 611 7.92 5.76 -1.89
CA MET A 611 9.16 6.54 -1.95
C MET A 611 10.26 5.84 -2.74
N LYS A 612 10.62 4.60 -2.39
CA LYS A 612 11.75 3.90 -3.01
C LYS A 612 11.62 3.77 -4.54
N PRO A 613 10.48 3.33 -5.11
CA PRO A 613 10.29 3.31 -6.56
C PRO A 613 10.43 4.69 -7.20
N ILE A 614 9.94 5.75 -6.56
CA ILE A 614 10.06 7.12 -7.07
C ILE A 614 11.51 7.58 -7.06
N MET A 615 12.26 7.29 -5.99
CA MET A 615 13.69 7.59 -5.92
C MET A 615 14.49 6.83 -7.00
N GLU A 616 14.15 5.57 -7.26
CA GLU A 616 14.73 4.77 -8.35
C GLU A 616 14.37 5.34 -9.73
N LEU A 617 13.13 5.78 -9.93
CA LEU A 617 12.69 6.43 -11.16
C LEU A 617 13.44 7.75 -11.40
N LEU A 618 13.55 8.61 -10.37
CA LEU A 618 14.23 9.90 -10.43
C LEU A 618 15.74 9.76 -10.62
N SER A 619 16.35 8.66 -10.15
CA SER A 619 17.79 8.40 -10.34
C SER A 619 18.22 8.31 -11.81
N ARG A 620 17.25 8.11 -12.73
CA ARG A 620 17.47 8.13 -14.18
C ARG A 620 17.66 9.54 -14.74
N PHE A 621 17.26 10.57 -13.99
CA PHE A 621 17.19 11.94 -14.46
C PHE A 621 17.99 12.92 -13.61
N SER A 622 18.11 12.66 -12.30
CA SER A 622 18.69 13.60 -11.33
C SER A 622 19.75 12.95 -10.47
N ARG A 623 20.62 13.79 -9.90
CA ARG A 623 21.65 13.33 -8.96
C ARG A 623 21.01 12.85 -7.66
N LYS A 624 21.29 11.60 -7.27
CA LYS A 624 20.78 10.96 -6.05
C LYS A 624 20.87 11.86 -4.80
N LYS A 625 22.02 12.51 -4.58
CA LYS A 625 22.23 13.40 -3.42
C LYS A 625 21.26 14.58 -3.40
N VAL A 626 20.97 15.18 -4.56
CA VAL A 626 20.03 16.30 -4.68
C VAL A 626 18.62 15.85 -4.35
N THR A 627 18.20 14.72 -4.91
CA THR A 627 16.90 14.10 -4.64
C THR A 627 16.72 13.78 -3.15
N GLU A 628 17.74 13.22 -2.50
CA GLU A 628 17.71 12.92 -1.06
C GLU A 628 17.63 14.20 -0.21
N GLU A 629 18.40 15.23 -0.52
CA GLU A 629 18.36 16.51 0.20
C GLU A 629 17.01 17.22 0.06
N VAL A 630 16.44 17.28 -1.15
CA VAL A 630 15.13 17.92 -1.37
C VAL A 630 14.04 17.22 -0.57
N LEU A 631 13.99 15.88 -0.59
CA LEU A 631 13.00 15.13 0.17
C LEU A 631 13.19 15.31 1.69
N ALA A 632 14.44 15.26 2.18
CA ALA A 632 14.75 15.45 3.59
C ALA A 632 14.27 16.81 4.10
N TYR A 633 14.52 17.89 3.34
CA TYR A 633 14.07 19.24 3.73
C TYR A 633 12.56 19.47 3.52
N ALA A 634 11.93 18.78 2.56
CA ALA A 634 10.47 18.77 2.44
C ALA A 634 9.82 18.09 3.65
N LEU A 635 10.38 16.97 4.14
CA LEU A 635 9.91 16.30 5.36
C LEU A 635 10.14 17.15 6.62
N PHE A 636 11.29 17.81 6.75
CA PHE A 636 11.54 18.81 7.79
C PHE A 636 10.48 19.91 7.79
N SER A 637 10.15 20.45 6.61
CA SER A 637 9.11 21.48 6.48
C SER A 637 7.74 20.93 6.91
N CYS A 638 7.42 19.69 6.57
CA CYS A 638 6.18 19.03 7.01
C CYS A 638 6.13 18.92 8.54
N ALA A 639 7.24 18.52 9.17
CA ALA A 639 7.34 18.39 10.62
C ALA A 639 7.03 19.70 11.36
N LEU A 640 7.59 20.80 10.87
CA LEU A 640 7.55 22.07 11.57
C LEU A 640 6.30 22.93 11.22
N LEU A 641 5.83 22.87 9.97
CA LEU A 641 4.90 23.87 9.41
C LEU A 641 3.51 23.31 9.08
N THR A 642 3.25 22.04 9.35
CA THR A 642 1.93 21.44 9.06
C THR A 642 0.91 21.75 10.14
N ARG A 643 1.31 21.63 11.41
CA ARG A 643 0.36 21.64 12.53
C ARG A 643 0.79 22.63 13.62
N ASN A 644 -0.22 23.28 14.20
CA ASN A 644 -0.04 24.18 15.32
C ASN A 644 -0.01 23.38 16.64
N PHE A 645 1.11 23.48 17.36
CA PHE A 645 1.32 22.83 18.66
C PHE A 645 1.37 23.83 19.83
N ARG A 646 0.83 25.04 19.67
CA ARG A 646 0.86 26.09 20.70
C ARG A 646 0.31 25.62 22.05
N ALA A 647 -0.72 24.77 22.04
CA ALA A 647 -1.33 24.20 23.25
C ALA A 647 -0.61 22.95 23.78
N ASN A 648 0.39 22.43 23.07
CA ASN A 648 1.18 21.26 23.46
C ASN A 648 2.66 21.43 23.06
N PRO A 649 3.47 22.11 23.89
CA PRO A 649 4.89 22.30 23.63
C PRO A 649 5.67 21.01 23.39
N ASP A 650 5.34 19.90 24.06
CA ASP A 650 6.01 18.61 23.84
C ASP A 650 5.83 18.12 22.41
N GLY A 651 4.63 18.32 21.84
CA GLY A 651 4.35 18.05 20.44
C GLY A 651 5.21 18.90 19.49
N LEU A 652 5.40 20.19 19.80
CA LEU A 652 6.32 21.06 19.04
C LEU A 652 7.76 20.54 19.10
N PHE A 653 8.30 20.33 20.30
CA PHE A 653 9.70 19.93 20.47
C PHE A 653 9.99 18.55 19.87
N LEU A 654 9.06 17.61 19.98
CA LEU A 654 9.19 16.31 19.34
C LEU A 654 9.21 16.44 17.81
N ASN A 655 8.25 17.16 17.20
CA ASN A 655 8.23 17.35 15.76
C ASN A 655 9.45 18.14 15.26
N MET A 656 9.92 19.13 16.03
CA MET A 656 11.15 19.87 15.73
C MET A 656 12.37 18.95 15.76
N ALA A 657 12.53 18.12 16.80
CA ALA A 657 13.64 17.19 16.92
C ALA A 657 13.66 16.18 15.77
N ILE A 658 12.51 15.59 15.45
CA ILE A 658 12.38 14.64 14.33
C ILE A 658 12.65 15.33 12.99
N GLY A 659 12.11 16.53 12.77
CA GLY A 659 12.37 17.32 11.56
C GLY A 659 13.85 17.61 11.37
N ILE A 660 14.55 18.07 12.41
CA ILE A 660 15.99 18.34 12.37
C ILE A 660 16.77 17.06 12.03
N LYS A 661 16.45 15.94 12.69
CA LYS A 661 17.08 14.64 12.39
C LYS A 661 16.81 14.17 10.97
N LEU A 662 15.63 14.42 10.41
CA LEU A 662 15.30 14.09 9.02
C LEU A 662 16.15 14.91 8.04
N ALA A 663 16.30 16.22 8.27
CA ALA A 663 17.16 17.07 7.45
C ALA A 663 18.65 16.70 7.56
N ASP A 664 19.13 16.27 8.73
CA ASP A 664 20.51 15.82 8.95
C ASP A 664 20.78 14.45 8.31
N ASN A 665 19.95 13.45 8.62
CA ASN A 665 20.09 12.08 8.12
C ASN A 665 18.74 11.34 8.10
N MET A 666 17.95 11.59 7.06
CA MET A 666 16.64 10.97 6.85
C MET A 666 16.67 9.43 6.93
N TRP A 667 17.69 8.78 6.35
CA TRP A 667 17.78 7.32 6.33
C TRP A 667 17.99 6.73 7.72
N GLN A 668 18.78 7.39 8.56
CA GLN A 668 18.95 6.99 9.95
C GLN A 668 17.62 7.07 10.71
N VAL A 669 16.84 8.14 10.51
CA VAL A 669 15.51 8.26 11.14
C VAL A 669 14.57 7.14 10.69
N PHE A 670 14.52 6.82 9.39
CA PHE A 670 13.67 5.73 8.92
C PHE A 670 14.10 4.36 9.45
N SER A 671 15.41 4.12 9.56
CA SER A 671 15.95 2.90 10.16
C SER A 671 15.63 2.82 11.65
N GLU A 672 15.79 3.91 12.40
CA GLU A 672 15.55 3.96 13.85
C GLU A 672 14.08 3.82 14.21
N LEU A 673 13.18 4.49 13.49
CA LEU A 673 11.76 4.57 13.87
C LEU A 673 10.92 3.45 13.27
N PHE A 674 11.26 2.97 12.07
CA PHE A 674 10.42 2.05 11.31
C PHE A 674 11.10 0.73 10.99
N ASP A 675 12.34 0.52 11.44
CA ASP A 675 13.16 -0.64 11.08
C ASP A 675 13.27 -0.78 9.54
N TRP A 676 13.30 0.36 8.84
CA TRP A 676 13.43 0.43 7.38
C TRP A 676 14.83 0.92 7.03
N GLY A 677 15.77 -0.04 6.98
CA GLY A 677 17.13 0.22 6.56
C GLY A 677 17.27 0.16 5.04
N ARG A 678 18.31 0.82 4.50
CA ARG A 678 18.79 0.46 3.15
C ARG A 678 19.11 -1.04 3.18
N VAL A 679 18.27 -1.85 2.56
CA VAL A 679 18.67 -3.19 2.08
C VAL A 679 19.65 -2.98 0.92
N CYS A 680 20.75 -2.28 1.19
CA CYS A 680 21.99 -2.31 0.44
C CYS A 680 22.90 -3.28 1.19
N ARG A 681 22.43 -4.50 1.45
CA ARG A 681 23.37 -5.61 1.55
C ARG A 681 23.52 -6.14 0.14
N ALA A 682 24.71 -5.93 -0.39
CA ALA A 682 25.20 -6.55 -1.60
C ALA A 682 24.81 -8.03 -1.60
N VAL A 683 23.82 -8.39 -2.42
CA VAL A 683 23.83 -9.70 -3.06
C VAL A 683 24.86 -9.51 -4.17
N LYS A 684 26.11 -9.80 -3.81
CA LYS A 684 27.18 -10.07 -4.79
C LYS A 684 26.97 -11.45 -5.36
#